data_AF-A0AAD6MS35-F1
#
_entry.id   AF-A0AAD6MS35-F1
#
_cell.length_a   1.000
_cell.length_b   1.000
_cell.length_c   1.000
_cell.angle_alpha   90.00
_cell.angle_beta   90.00
_cell.angle_gamma   90.00
#
_symmetry.space_group_name_H-M   'P 1'
#
loop_
_entity.id
_entity.type
_entity.pdbx_description
1 polymer ?
#
loop_
_entity_poly.entity_id
_entity_poly.type
_entity_poly.pdbx_seq_one_letter_code
_entity_poly.pdbx_strand_id
1 'polypeptide(L)'
;IPPRSAIANAVRPHSSVPENMARSGYKTLDNHSNEHSTAGSDEEFESLHHEVPAEPRNDDTDTPLQSDDEDDEDDANLKLLPLQTKNGSKTRRFQRSNEPATPSLSDVNSLFIDNDDPHDVGKRIEQLLHKDQKERRLLAESFDVDLEDAESTHVLSDVDSDDYAYQAQKAPYTDRDQNTKLRSRIQAVVYRRPWWQILLFLVGGVVLMWLAAKGLRWTMASNESLAEFSSVPWYPTPLGGTDAAWQESYEKASDIVQRMSITEKVNVTTGTGWMMGLCVGNTGPALSVGFPSLCLQDGPLGLRFADNITAFPAGITTGATWNRELMRARGIALGREARLKGVNVILGPSMGALGMMPAGGRNWESFGSDPVLQAVAASETIRGIQENGVMATAKHFVLNEQEHFRQAFEWGIPTASSSNIDDRALHEVFVWPFAESVRADVASVMCAYQMVNNSYSCENSKLLNGILKDELGFQGFVQSDWLAQRSGVQSALSGLDMSMPGDGLRWTDGDALWGPHLTRAALNGSVPMERLNDMVTRIIAAYYHFRQDTWEESPQGKVGPNFSSWTHDRNGSLHPGSPDDDTNEIVNCYVDAQGTGEESHGTIAREVAAEGTVLLKNTNNTLPLSRTVSGSSGKYRVGVYGEDAGPGQGPNVCADRGCNQGTLASGWGSGAVDFPYLVNPWDALQSAWPSESVDLRGHLSNNVAVQDLLDRDLCIVFANADGGEGFIKNDDIDGDRNDLYLQRNGSALIEGVAQHCGGGHGKTLVVVHSIGPVILGPWIDLPGVHAGLYGNLPGQESGNALVDVLFGDVDASGRLPYTIGRSLEDYGPGAQVLYESDDPVPQVNLYQGLYVDYRHFDKYNITPHFEFGFGLSYTTFEFVSMHVHPLQEKSPLPETRPENAIDPPQYTDKPESPSSYLFPSDFKILRKYIYPYLTSEEGTESGSYPYPDGYDREQSPSAAGGGPGGNPSLYKPMLELSVELKNTGTRSGKQVIQIYVSFPTDVVESQGPGQSVESIEFPDRVLRNFEKVSLDPGETRIVNMTLTRKDLSYWSVRAQNWVLPTDNSFRIWAGSSSRDLPLMAEF
;
A
#
# COMPACT_ATOMS: atom_id res chain seq x y z
N ILE A 1 -58.44 -16.32 -66.48
CA ILE A 1 -57.75 -15.11 -66.98
C ILE A 1 -56.75 -14.66 -65.90
N PRO A 2 -55.57 -14.10 -66.24
CA PRO A 2 -54.33 -14.12 -65.44
C PRO A 2 -54.04 -12.69 -64.87
N PRO A 3 -52.81 -12.17 -64.59
CA PRO A 3 -51.40 -12.62 -64.77
C PRO A 3 -50.54 -12.55 -63.48
N ARG A 4 -49.27 -12.07 -63.47
CA ARG A 4 -47.95 -12.76 -63.66
C ARG A 4 -46.88 -11.95 -62.86
N SER A 5 -45.61 -12.30 -62.65
CA SER A 5 -44.70 -13.49 -62.85
C SER A 5 -43.48 -13.25 -61.93
N ALA A 6 -42.82 -14.23 -61.26
CA ALA A 6 -42.08 -15.42 -61.76
C ALA A 6 -40.82 -15.05 -62.58
N ILE A 7 -39.68 -15.77 -62.59
CA ILE A 7 -39.36 -17.23 -62.54
C ILE A 7 -37.96 -17.36 -61.85
N ALA A 8 -37.62 -18.24 -60.87
CA ALA A 8 -37.49 -19.73 -60.79
C ALA A 8 -36.30 -20.32 -61.63
N ASN A 9 -35.65 -21.49 -61.40
CA ASN A 9 -35.90 -22.81 -60.75
C ASN A 9 -34.53 -23.39 -60.20
N ALA A 10 -34.38 -24.32 -59.23
CA ALA A 10 -34.93 -25.68 -58.96
C ALA A 10 -34.17 -26.85 -59.74
N VAL A 11 -33.95 -28.12 -59.28
CA VAL A 11 -34.29 -28.85 -58.02
C VAL A 11 -33.64 -30.30 -57.90
N ARG A 12 -33.17 -30.74 -56.70
CA ARG A 12 -33.07 -32.15 -56.13
C ARG A 12 -32.21 -33.26 -56.84
N PRO A 13 -32.17 -34.57 -56.39
CA PRO A 13 -31.75 -35.18 -55.09
C PRO A 13 -30.95 -36.55 -55.16
N HIS A 14 -30.70 -37.20 -53.99
CA HIS A 14 -30.33 -38.65 -53.75
C HIS A 14 -28.89 -39.12 -54.11
N SER A 15 -28.26 -40.16 -53.50
CA SER A 15 -28.48 -40.97 -52.26
C SER A 15 -27.25 -41.88 -51.93
N SER A 16 -27.22 -42.52 -50.73
CA SER A 16 -26.39 -43.69 -50.27
C SER A 16 -24.84 -43.55 -50.20
N VAL A 17 -24.07 -43.83 -49.13
CA VAL A 17 -24.04 -44.90 -48.08
C VAL A 17 -23.48 -46.25 -48.59
N PRO A 18 -22.46 -46.93 -47.98
CA PRO A 18 -21.42 -46.51 -47.00
C PRO A 18 -19.99 -47.13 -47.22
N GLU A 19 -19.16 -47.08 -46.16
CA GLU A 19 -18.14 -48.08 -45.70
C GLU A 19 -16.62 -48.04 -46.06
N ASN A 20 -15.83 -47.98 -44.96
CA ASN A 20 -14.65 -48.77 -44.59
C ASN A 20 -13.21 -48.60 -45.17
N MET A 21 -12.32 -48.18 -44.24
CA MET A 21 -10.99 -48.74 -43.88
C MET A 21 -9.66 -48.37 -44.60
N ALA A 22 -8.72 -47.94 -43.73
CA ALA A 22 -7.32 -48.37 -43.59
C ALA A 22 -6.16 -47.83 -44.50
N ARG A 23 -5.39 -46.90 -43.89
CA ARG A 23 -3.90 -46.85 -43.71
C ARG A 23 -2.91 -47.07 -44.89
N SER A 24 -1.84 -46.25 -44.84
CA SER A 24 -0.43 -46.54 -45.19
C SER A 24 0.10 -46.31 -46.63
N GLY A 25 0.61 -45.10 -46.89
CA GLY A 25 2.07 -44.83 -46.75
C GLY A 25 3.05 -45.08 -47.92
N TYR A 26 4.18 -44.34 -47.84
CA TYR A 26 5.47 -44.42 -48.57
C TYR A 26 5.72 -43.62 -49.88
N LYS A 27 7.02 -43.37 -50.12
CA LYS A 27 7.66 -42.40 -51.05
C LYS A 27 8.15 -43.08 -52.36
N THR A 28 8.42 -42.31 -53.44
CA THR A 28 9.80 -41.98 -53.94
C THR A 28 9.88 -41.34 -55.34
N LEU A 29 10.64 -40.23 -55.44
CA LEU A 29 11.73 -39.87 -56.40
C LEU A 29 11.53 -39.70 -57.95
N ASP A 30 12.11 -38.57 -58.43
CA ASP A 30 12.87 -38.29 -59.68
C ASP A 30 12.16 -38.31 -61.07
N ASN A 31 12.66 -37.68 -62.16
CA ASN A 31 14.02 -37.16 -62.45
C ASN A 31 14.11 -36.06 -63.57
N HIS A 32 15.25 -35.32 -63.62
CA HIS A 32 15.92 -34.68 -64.80
C HIS A 32 15.28 -33.48 -65.57
N SER A 33 16.02 -32.58 -66.25
CA SER A 33 17.50 -32.34 -66.38
C SER A 33 17.89 -31.00 -67.06
N ASN A 34 19.04 -30.41 -66.65
CA ASN A 34 20.14 -29.77 -67.43
C ASN A 34 19.84 -28.59 -68.41
N GLU A 35 20.80 -27.70 -68.75
CA GLU A 35 22.22 -27.46 -68.38
C GLU A 35 22.47 -25.93 -68.41
N HIS A 36 23.64 -25.27 -68.25
CA HIS A 36 25.11 -25.47 -68.39
C HIS A 36 25.73 -24.38 -67.42
N SER A 37 27.00 -23.99 -67.22
CA SER A 37 28.44 -24.31 -67.46
C SER A 37 29.23 -23.05 -66.96
N THR A 38 30.49 -22.95 -66.53
CA THR A 38 31.72 -23.74 -66.17
C THR A 38 32.78 -22.67 -65.81
N ALA A 39 33.78 -22.77 -64.93
CA ALA A 39 34.31 -23.75 -63.95
C ALA A 39 35.04 -22.89 -62.85
N GLY A 40 35.93 -23.35 -61.94
CA GLY A 40 36.62 -24.62 -61.67
C GLY A 40 37.38 -24.53 -60.33
N SER A 41 38.28 -25.47 -60.01
CA SER A 41 38.78 -25.67 -58.62
C SER A 41 40.26 -26.12 -58.48
N ASP A 42 40.73 -26.12 -57.22
CA ASP A 42 41.76 -26.99 -56.58
C ASP A 42 43.29 -26.66 -56.54
N GLU A 43 43.83 -26.80 -55.31
CA GLU A 43 45.12 -27.41 -54.84
C GLU A 43 46.52 -26.71 -54.83
N GLU A 44 47.39 -27.32 -54.00
CA GLU A 44 48.85 -27.14 -53.74
C GLU A 44 49.34 -25.94 -52.86
N PHE A 45 50.35 -26.01 -51.96
CA PHE A 45 51.25 -27.09 -51.48
C PHE A 45 51.88 -26.83 -50.06
N GLU A 46 52.77 -27.73 -49.62
CA GLU A 46 53.74 -27.81 -48.48
C GLU A 46 54.50 -26.52 -47.98
N SER A 47 55.34 -26.51 -46.91
CA SER A 47 55.50 -27.24 -45.62
C SER A 47 56.75 -26.73 -44.80
N LEU A 48 56.98 -27.27 -43.58
CA LEU A 48 58.25 -27.39 -42.81
C LEU A 48 58.91 -26.21 -42.02
N HIS A 49 59.30 -26.55 -40.78
CA HIS A 49 60.46 -26.11 -39.96
C HIS A 49 60.62 -24.63 -39.51
N HIS A 50 61.43 -24.25 -38.48
CA HIS A 50 61.91 -24.83 -37.20
C HIS A 50 62.95 -23.83 -36.60
N GLU A 51 62.85 -23.34 -35.35
CA GLU A 51 64.05 -22.97 -34.53
C GLU A 51 63.75 -22.50 -33.08
N VAL A 52 64.67 -22.88 -32.17
CA VAL A 52 64.84 -22.68 -30.70
C VAL A 52 66.31 -23.11 -30.43
N PRO A 53 67.11 -22.64 -29.43
CA PRO A 53 66.88 -21.73 -28.27
C PRO A 53 67.91 -20.57 -28.16
N ALA A 54 67.98 -19.87 -27.01
CA ALA A 54 69.22 -19.75 -26.19
C ALA A 54 69.02 -18.99 -24.86
N GLU A 55 69.38 -19.62 -23.72
CA GLU A 55 69.91 -18.92 -22.53
C GLU A 55 71.44 -18.73 -22.66
N PRO A 56 72.16 -18.07 -21.72
CA PRO A 56 72.70 -18.83 -20.58
C PRO A 56 73.00 -18.06 -19.24
N ARG A 57 72.81 -18.74 -18.08
CA ARG A 57 73.74 -18.81 -16.92
C ARG A 57 74.08 -17.54 -16.09
N ASN A 58 74.60 -17.62 -14.85
CA ASN A 58 74.51 -18.54 -13.68
C ASN A 58 75.24 -17.88 -12.48
N ASP A 59 75.34 -18.60 -11.34
CA ASP A 59 76.14 -18.37 -10.11
C ASP A 59 75.36 -17.64 -8.98
N ASP A 60 74.99 -18.27 -7.86
CA ASP A 60 75.77 -18.85 -6.73
C ASP A 60 75.95 -17.80 -5.58
N THR A 61 75.86 -18.08 -4.27
CA THR A 61 75.69 -19.34 -3.48
C THR A 61 75.21 -19.03 -2.03
N ASP A 62 74.98 -20.10 -1.23
CA ASP A 62 75.05 -20.17 0.25
C ASP A 62 73.87 -19.71 1.16
N THR A 63 73.20 -20.74 1.71
CA THR A 63 72.50 -20.83 3.01
C THR A 63 73.53 -21.01 4.17
N PRO A 64 73.24 -21.09 5.51
CA PRO A 64 72.19 -21.95 6.10
C PRO A 64 71.60 -21.63 7.52
N LEU A 65 70.56 -22.43 7.91
CA LEU A 65 70.18 -22.84 9.30
C LEU A 65 69.68 -21.72 10.26
N GLN A 66 68.83 -21.94 11.30
CA GLN A 66 68.24 -23.06 12.07
C GLN A 66 66.85 -22.57 12.62
N SER A 67 65.89 -23.34 13.17
CA SER A 67 65.67 -24.78 13.42
C SER A 67 64.18 -25.06 13.80
N ASP A 68 63.75 -26.33 13.76
CA ASP A 68 62.64 -27.00 14.53
C ASP A 68 61.17 -26.49 14.38
N ASP A 69 60.08 -27.30 14.37
CA ASP A 69 59.88 -28.77 14.27
C ASP A 69 58.40 -29.11 13.87
N GLU A 70 58.20 -30.33 13.32
CA GLU A 70 57.01 -31.25 13.26
C GLU A 70 55.54 -30.74 13.07
N ASP A 71 54.99 -31.05 11.87
CA ASP A 71 53.79 -31.85 11.50
C ASP A 71 52.37 -31.72 12.14
N ASP A 72 51.38 -31.69 11.22
CA ASP A 72 50.01 -32.28 11.17
C ASP A 72 48.76 -31.87 12.02
N GLU A 73 47.69 -31.58 11.25
CA GLU A 73 46.22 -31.81 11.38
C GLU A 73 45.29 -31.24 12.51
N ASP A 74 44.14 -30.71 12.02
CA ASP A 74 42.76 -30.67 12.56
C ASP A 74 42.23 -29.67 13.64
N ASP A 75 40.92 -29.38 13.50
CA ASP A 75 39.90 -28.81 14.42
C ASP A 75 40.06 -27.38 15.01
N ALA A 76 39.81 -26.36 14.18
CA ALA A 76 39.60 -24.97 14.61
C ALA A 76 38.18 -24.70 15.18
N ASN A 77 37.93 -25.07 16.44
CA ASN A 77 36.68 -24.74 17.16
C ASN A 77 36.46 -23.22 17.36
N LEU A 78 35.23 -22.73 17.17
CA LEU A 78 34.85 -21.34 17.47
C LEU A 78 34.97 -21.01 18.97
N LYS A 79 35.44 -19.81 19.29
CA LYS A 79 35.57 -19.32 20.68
C LYS A 79 34.33 -18.53 21.13
N LEU A 80 33.48 -19.19 21.93
CA LEU A 80 32.53 -18.48 22.79
C LEU A 80 33.27 -17.73 23.92
N LEU A 81 32.93 -16.46 24.15
CA LEU A 81 33.50 -15.63 25.23
C LEU A 81 32.45 -15.41 26.36
N PRO A 82 32.60 -16.07 27.53
CA PRO A 82 31.65 -15.91 28.63
C PRO A 82 31.98 -14.69 29.52
N LEU A 83 30.98 -13.82 29.73
CA LEU A 83 31.04 -12.76 30.74
C LEU A 83 31.01 -13.36 32.16
N GLN A 84 31.85 -12.83 33.05
CA GLN A 84 32.00 -13.37 34.42
C GLN A 84 30.87 -12.92 35.36
N THR A 85 30.13 -13.89 35.92
CA THR A 85 29.49 -13.75 37.24
C THR A 85 30.10 -14.74 38.22
N LYS A 86 30.19 -14.38 39.51
CA LYS A 86 30.97 -15.13 40.52
C LYS A 86 30.10 -15.84 41.56
N ASN A 87 30.39 -17.13 41.76
CA ASN A 87 30.01 -18.00 42.89
C ASN A 87 28.50 -18.28 43.07
N GLY A 88 27.96 -19.51 43.05
CA GLY A 88 28.53 -20.83 42.75
C GLY A 88 28.60 -21.80 43.95
N SER A 89 28.00 -23.00 43.86
CA SER A 89 28.32 -24.18 44.71
C SER A 89 27.68 -25.51 44.25
N LYS A 90 28.52 -26.43 43.75
CA LYS A 90 28.48 -27.90 44.00
C LYS A 90 27.32 -28.79 43.50
N THR A 91 27.50 -29.29 42.28
CA THR A 91 27.63 -30.75 41.96
C THR A 91 26.65 -31.80 42.52
N ARG A 92 26.09 -32.62 41.62
CA ARG A 92 26.46 -34.06 41.52
C ARG A 92 26.09 -34.69 40.17
N ARG A 93 26.94 -35.58 39.65
CA ARG A 93 26.65 -36.47 38.51
C ARG A 93 25.73 -37.62 38.93
N PHE A 94 24.92 -38.11 38.00
CA PHE A 94 24.71 -39.54 37.79
C PHE A 94 24.81 -39.88 36.30
N GLN A 95 24.70 -41.16 35.93
CA GLN A 95 25.42 -41.71 34.77
C GLN A 95 24.64 -42.84 34.07
N ARG A 96 24.51 -42.76 32.73
CA ARG A 96 24.13 -43.87 31.81
C ARG A 96 22.68 -44.40 31.97
N SER A 97 22.06 -45.10 31.00
CA SER A 97 22.54 -45.65 29.71
C SER A 97 21.37 -46.09 28.79
N ASN A 98 21.69 -46.30 27.51
CA ASN A 98 21.04 -47.20 26.53
C ASN A 98 19.68 -46.79 25.91
N GLU A 99 19.76 -46.36 24.65
CA GLU A 99 18.86 -46.84 23.58
C GLU A 99 19.12 -48.35 23.30
N PRO A 100 18.31 -49.04 22.47
CA PRO A 100 18.67 -49.07 21.05
C PRO A 100 17.52 -49.21 20.02
N ALA A 101 17.90 -49.02 18.76
CA ALA A 101 17.34 -49.61 17.52
C ALA A 101 16.08 -48.98 16.88
N THR A 102 16.29 -48.47 15.67
CA THR A 102 15.28 -48.22 14.64
C THR A 102 14.73 -49.52 14.02
N PRO A 103 13.54 -49.45 13.42
CA PRO A 103 13.32 -50.06 12.11
C PRO A 103 12.69 -49.08 11.10
N SER A 104 12.58 -49.51 9.84
CA SER A 104 12.17 -48.70 8.69
C SER A 104 10.88 -49.18 8.02
N LEU A 105 10.33 -48.31 7.13
CA LEU A 105 9.46 -48.56 5.97
C LEU A 105 7.92 -48.47 6.10
N SER A 106 7.38 -47.65 5.17
CA SER A 106 6.17 -47.79 4.35
C SER A 106 4.76 -47.78 4.98
N ASP A 107 3.98 -46.80 4.52
CA ASP A 107 2.60 -46.90 4.03
C ASP A 107 1.59 -47.77 4.81
N VAL A 108 0.88 -47.13 5.75
CA VAL A 108 -0.53 -47.46 6.02
C VAL A 108 -1.35 -46.17 6.07
N ASN A 109 -2.29 -46.04 5.13
CA ASN A 109 -3.28 -44.97 5.13
C ASN A 109 -4.48 -45.39 6.00
N SER A 110 -4.74 -44.69 7.11
CA SER A 110 -5.90 -44.95 7.97
C SER A 110 -6.47 -43.66 8.56
N LEU A 111 -7.65 -43.27 8.07
CA LEU A 111 -8.47 -42.21 8.64
C LEU A 111 -8.85 -42.55 10.09
N PHE A 112 -8.44 -41.70 11.03
CA PHE A 112 -9.05 -41.58 12.35
C PHE A 112 -9.44 -40.12 12.56
N ILE A 113 -10.72 -39.85 12.33
CA ILE A 113 -11.38 -38.61 12.75
C ILE A 113 -11.83 -38.84 14.20
N ASP A 114 -11.38 -38.01 15.14
CA ASP A 114 -12.12 -37.77 16.38
C ASP A 114 -11.67 -36.46 17.05
N ASN A 115 -12.63 -35.75 17.66
CA ASN A 115 -12.50 -34.44 18.32
C ASN A 115 -12.06 -33.27 17.43
N ASP A 116 -13.03 -32.63 16.78
CA ASP A 116 -12.91 -31.23 16.33
C ASP A 116 -12.76 -30.29 17.54
N ASP A 117 -11.73 -29.44 17.54
CA ASP A 117 -11.72 -28.22 18.34
C ASP A 117 -12.11 -27.05 17.42
N PRO A 118 -13.28 -26.39 17.64
CA PRO A 118 -13.76 -25.32 16.76
C PRO A 118 -12.95 -24.01 16.87
N HIS A 119 -11.89 -23.96 17.67
CA HIS A 119 -11.05 -22.77 17.88
C HIS A 119 -9.68 -22.80 17.18
N ASP A 120 -9.37 -23.83 16.38
CA ASP A 120 -8.13 -23.88 15.59
C ASP A 120 -8.19 -22.98 14.33
N VAL A 121 -7.86 -21.71 14.53
CA VAL A 121 -7.80 -20.67 13.48
C VAL A 121 -6.80 -21.04 12.38
N GLY A 122 -5.68 -21.67 12.69
CA GLY A 122 -4.66 -22.04 11.69
C GLY A 122 -5.22 -23.01 10.66
N LYS A 123 -5.87 -24.08 11.13
CA LYS A 123 -6.54 -25.05 10.24
C LYS A 123 -7.68 -24.43 9.44
N ARG A 124 -8.37 -23.39 9.94
CA ARG A 124 -9.40 -22.67 9.15
C ARG A 124 -8.81 -21.85 8.01
N ILE A 125 -7.68 -21.17 8.24
CA ILE A 125 -6.98 -20.44 7.17
C ILE A 125 -6.43 -21.44 6.12
N GLU A 126 -5.80 -22.54 6.53
CA GLU A 126 -5.40 -23.62 5.62
C GLU A 126 -6.59 -24.19 4.82
N GLN A 127 -7.74 -24.40 5.47
CA GLN A 127 -8.95 -24.90 4.82
C GLN A 127 -9.52 -23.91 3.80
N LEU A 128 -9.52 -22.60 4.08
CA LEU A 128 -9.95 -21.58 3.11
C LEU A 128 -9.02 -21.56 1.88
N LEU A 129 -7.70 -21.55 2.11
CA LEU A 129 -6.68 -21.57 1.05
C LEU A 129 -6.75 -22.86 0.20
N HIS A 130 -6.99 -24.01 0.82
CA HIS A 130 -7.15 -25.28 0.09
C HIS A 130 -8.55 -25.47 -0.52
N LYS A 131 -9.59 -24.78 -0.04
CA LYS A 131 -10.93 -24.82 -0.64
C LYS A 131 -10.95 -24.09 -1.98
N ASP A 132 -10.32 -22.92 -2.10
CA ASP A 132 -10.18 -22.22 -3.38
C ASP A 132 -9.45 -23.08 -4.44
N GLN A 133 -8.35 -23.75 -4.06
CA GLN A 133 -7.66 -24.71 -4.93
C GLN A 133 -8.55 -25.87 -5.43
N LYS A 134 -9.62 -26.19 -4.69
CA LYS A 134 -10.58 -27.24 -5.03
C LYS A 134 -11.76 -26.71 -5.86
N GLU A 135 -12.21 -25.49 -5.60
CA GLU A 135 -13.29 -24.83 -6.37
C GLU A 135 -12.83 -24.45 -7.78
N ARG A 136 -11.56 -24.02 -7.94
CA ARG A 136 -10.88 -23.93 -9.25
C ARG A 136 -10.92 -25.23 -10.07
N ARG A 137 -11.17 -26.37 -9.43
CA ARG A 137 -11.27 -27.70 -10.07
C ARG A 137 -12.70 -28.17 -10.31
N LEU A 138 -13.69 -27.56 -9.66
CA LEU A 138 -15.11 -27.88 -9.80
C LEU A 138 -15.79 -26.96 -10.83
N LEU A 139 -15.38 -25.69 -10.91
CA LEU A 139 -15.82 -24.75 -11.95
C LEU A 139 -15.44 -25.18 -13.38
N ALA A 140 -14.56 -26.17 -13.52
CA ALA A 140 -14.20 -26.78 -14.80
C ALA A 140 -15.14 -27.94 -15.25
N GLU A 141 -16.04 -28.44 -14.39
CA GLU A 141 -16.79 -29.68 -14.64
C GLU A 141 -18.32 -29.59 -14.38
N SER A 142 -18.95 -28.43 -14.63
CA SER A 142 -20.43 -28.34 -14.62
C SER A 142 -21.04 -27.33 -15.60
N PHE A 143 -21.17 -27.73 -16.88
CA PHE A 143 -22.03 -27.07 -17.87
C PHE A 143 -22.83 -28.11 -18.68
N ASP A 144 -24.11 -28.31 -18.36
CA ASP A 144 -25.16 -28.72 -19.31
C ASP A 144 -26.59 -28.55 -18.74
N VAL A 145 -27.59 -28.40 -19.63
CA VAL A 145 -29.07 -28.51 -19.42
C VAL A 145 -29.83 -27.39 -18.65
N ASP A 146 -30.47 -26.47 -19.40
CA ASP A 146 -31.93 -26.21 -19.54
C ASP A 146 -32.92 -26.32 -18.33
N LEU A 147 -34.05 -25.59 -18.22
CA LEU A 147 -34.58 -24.30 -18.75
C LEU A 147 -36.00 -24.02 -18.13
N GLU A 148 -36.62 -22.87 -18.47
CA GLU A 148 -38.07 -22.52 -18.43
C GLU A 148 -38.84 -22.20 -17.11
N ASP A 149 -39.33 -20.95 -17.07
CA ASP A 149 -40.70 -20.46 -16.76
C ASP A 149 -41.42 -20.61 -15.38
N ALA A 150 -41.88 -19.47 -14.84
CA ALA A 150 -43.31 -19.11 -14.79
C ALA A 150 -43.59 -17.65 -14.32
N GLU A 151 -44.67 -17.03 -14.82
CA GLU A 151 -45.15 -15.68 -14.46
C GLU A 151 -46.09 -15.67 -13.21
N SER A 152 -46.35 -14.50 -12.59
CA SER A 152 -47.67 -13.80 -12.66
C SER A 152 -48.01 -12.72 -11.59
N THR A 153 -48.18 -11.48 -12.07
CA THR A 153 -49.26 -10.48 -11.79
C THR A 153 -49.71 -10.00 -10.37
N HIS A 154 -49.71 -8.66 -10.20
CA HIS A 154 -50.66 -7.80 -9.43
C HIS A 154 -50.66 -7.89 -7.88
N VAL A 155 -51.03 -6.86 -7.08
CA VAL A 155 -52.14 -5.86 -7.15
C VAL A 155 -51.72 -4.44 -6.68
N LEU A 156 -52.52 -3.41 -7.04
CA LEU A 156 -52.34 -1.96 -6.78
C LEU A 156 -52.84 -1.47 -5.39
N SER A 157 -52.12 -0.49 -4.80
CA SER A 157 -52.65 0.67 -4.02
C SER A 157 -51.51 1.40 -3.27
N ASP A 158 -51.50 2.71 -3.00
CA ASP A 158 -52.03 3.93 -3.65
C ASP A 158 -51.58 5.15 -2.80
N VAL A 159 -51.38 6.34 -3.41
CA VAL A 159 -51.36 7.69 -2.77
C VAL A 159 -50.15 8.13 -1.88
N ASP A 160 -49.46 9.18 -2.38
CA ASP A 160 -48.81 10.37 -1.75
C ASP A 160 -47.95 10.22 -0.46
N SER A 161 -46.76 10.83 -0.34
CA SER A 161 -46.54 12.27 -0.59
C SER A 161 -45.06 12.72 -0.69
N ASP A 162 -44.81 13.57 -1.69
CA ASP A 162 -43.82 14.62 -1.93
C ASP A 162 -42.62 14.86 -0.97
N ASP A 163 -41.44 14.93 -1.61
CA ASP A 163 -40.32 15.89 -1.44
C ASP A 163 -40.15 16.69 -0.14
N TYR A 164 -38.90 16.74 0.37
CA TYR A 164 -38.23 18.03 0.64
C TYR A 164 -36.69 17.92 0.58
N ALA A 165 -36.10 18.38 -0.53
CA ALA A 165 -34.73 18.88 -0.53
C ALA A 165 -34.70 20.34 -0.05
N TYR A 166 -33.64 20.77 0.66
CA TYR A 166 -33.51 22.20 1.02
C TYR A 166 -32.06 22.71 1.09
N GLN A 167 -31.68 23.57 0.15
CA GLN A 167 -30.48 24.40 0.22
C GLN A 167 -30.75 25.64 1.10
N ALA A 168 -29.84 25.94 2.03
CA ALA A 168 -29.99 27.10 2.92
C ALA A 168 -29.54 28.42 2.25
N GLN A 169 -30.50 29.27 1.84
CA GLN A 169 -30.26 30.70 1.59
C GLN A 169 -30.80 31.58 2.73
N LYS A 170 -30.09 32.70 2.99
CA LYS A 170 -30.36 33.59 4.13
C LYS A 170 -31.52 34.54 3.86
N ALA A 171 -32.47 34.62 4.80
CA ALA A 171 -33.59 35.56 4.76
C ALA A 171 -33.18 37.01 5.14
N PRO A 172 -33.88 38.04 4.62
CA PRO A 172 -33.56 39.45 4.88
C PRO A 172 -34.28 40.02 6.12
N TYR A 173 -33.83 41.19 6.61
CA TYR A 173 -34.61 42.00 7.54
C TYR A 173 -34.51 43.50 7.22
N THR A 174 -35.66 44.18 7.27
CA THR A 174 -35.91 45.60 6.96
C THR A 174 -37.06 46.08 7.85
N ASP A 175 -37.17 47.33 8.32
CA ASP A 175 -36.35 48.54 8.21
C ASP A 175 -36.79 49.47 9.37
N ARG A 176 -35.93 50.39 9.83
CA ARG A 176 -36.41 51.70 10.29
C ARG A 176 -35.35 52.81 10.30
N ASP A 177 -35.26 53.48 9.16
CA ASP A 177 -34.95 54.91 8.98
C ASP A 177 -34.99 55.77 10.27
N GLN A 178 -33.84 56.36 10.61
CA GLN A 178 -33.80 57.78 10.97
C GLN A 178 -32.39 58.39 10.81
N ASN A 179 -32.10 58.93 9.62
CA ASN A 179 -31.42 60.22 9.39
C ASN A 179 -30.97 60.39 7.92
N THR A 180 -31.75 61.16 7.15
CA THR A 180 -31.24 61.81 5.93
C THR A 180 -31.33 63.33 6.06
N LYS A 181 -30.53 64.05 5.26
CA LYS A 181 -30.52 65.52 5.11
C LYS A 181 -29.92 66.32 6.27
N LEU A 182 -28.62 66.16 6.50
CA LEU A 182 -27.77 67.34 6.70
C LEU A 182 -26.44 67.24 5.93
N ARG A 183 -26.07 68.34 5.27
CA ARG A 183 -24.76 68.59 4.63
C ARG A 183 -24.41 67.76 3.39
N SER A 184 -25.21 68.00 2.36
CA SER A 184 -24.65 68.40 1.06
C SER A 184 -23.73 69.64 1.20
N ARG A 185 -22.51 69.43 1.72
CA ARG A 185 -21.40 70.41 1.78
C ARG A 185 -20.05 69.73 1.50
N ILE A 186 -20.01 68.88 0.47
CA ILE A 186 -18.76 68.56 -0.21
C ILE A 186 -18.38 69.80 -1.04
N GLN A 187 -17.48 70.63 -0.52
CA GLN A 187 -16.50 71.48 -1.23
C GLN A 187 -15.88 72.49 -0.24
N ALA A 188 -14.64 72.92 -0.54
CA ALA A 188 -13.83 73.87 0.24
C ALA A 188 -13.46 73.46 1.68
N VAL A 189 -12.37 72.69 1.84
CA VAL A 189 -11.27 72.99 2.79
C VAL A 189 -10.02 72.12 2.56
N VAL A 190 -10.15 70.87 2.08
CA VAL A 190 -8.99 69.97 1.84
C VAL A 190 -8.08 70.47 0.71
N TYR A 191 -8.64 71.08 -0.33
CA TYR A 191 -7.88 71.70 -1.43
C TYR A 191 -7.32 73.08 -1.03
N ARG A 192 -6.16 73.14 -0.33
CA ARG A 192 -5.18 74.25 -0.43
C ARG A 192 -3.83 74.10 0.32
N ARG A 193 -3.35 72.89 0.65
CA ARG A 193 -2.00 72.70 1.22
C ARG A 193 -1.25 71.54 0.54
N PRO A 194 -0.15 71.78 -0.20
CA PRO A 194 0.49 70.75 -1.03
C PRO A 194 1.15 69.62 -0.24
N TRP A 195 1.53 69.85 1.02
CA TRP A 195 2.19 68.84 1.85
C TRP A 195 1.33 67.59 2.11
N TRP A 196 -0.01 67.66 2.04
CA TRP A 196 -0.87 66.48 2.19
C TRP A 196 -0.81 65.54 0.96
N GLN A 197 -0.67 66.08 -0.24
CA GLN A 197 -0.45 65.27 -1.43
C GLN A 197 0.96 64.67 -1.42
N ILE A 198 1.97 65.45 -1.02
CA ILE A 198 3.34 64.95 -0.82
C ILE A 198 3.37 63.85 0.25
N LEU A 199 2.63 63.98 1.35
CA LEU A 199 2.53 62.95 2.39
C LEU A 199 1.88 61.67 1.87
N LEU A 200 0.80 61.76 1.09
CA LEU A 200 0.16 60.58 0.47
C LEU A 200 1.07 59.91 -0.57
N PHE A 201 1.80 60.68 -1.38
CA PHE A 201 2.81 60.12 -2.30
C PHE A 201 4.02 59.52 -1.57
N LEU A 202 4.44 60.08 -0.43
CA LEU A 202 5.49 59.49 0.41
C LEU A 202 5.03 58.21 1.10
N VAL A 203 3.82 58.18 1.67
CA VAL A 203 3.27 56.95 2.28
C VAL A 203 3.02 55.89 1.21
N GLY A 204 2.44 56.24 0.06
CA GLY A 204 2.28 55.32 -1.07
C GLY A 204 3.62 54.82 -1.61
N GLY A 205 4.64 55.69 -1.69
CA GLY A 205 6.00 55.33 -2.09
C GLY A 205 6.72 54.44 -1.08
N VAL A 206 6.52 54.66 0.23
CA VAL A 206 7.04 53.80 1.30
C VAL A 206 6.33 52.45 1.33
N VAL A 207 5.01 52.41 1.13
CA VAL A 207 4.27 51.14 0.98
C VAL A 207 4.70 50.39 -0.27
N LEU A 208 4.89 51.08 -1.41
CA LEU A 208 5.42 50.46 -2.63
C LEU A 208 6.86 49.97 -2.46
N MET A 209 7.75 50.73 -1.79
CA MET A 209 9.10 50.26 -1.48
C MET A 209 9.10 49.12 -0.46
N TRP A 210 8.15 49.07 0.48
CA TRP A 210 8.01 47.98 1.44
C TRP A 210 7.45 46.71 0.79
N LEU A 211 6.45 46.84 -0.09
CA LEU A 211 5.94 45.75 -0.92
C LEU A 211 6.99 45.24 -1.92
N ALA A 212 7.76 46.15 -2.54
CA ALA A 212 8.88 45.77 -3.41
C ALA A 212 10.03 45.13 -2.63
N ALA A 213 10.36 45.60 -1.42
CA ALA A 213 11.39 44.98 -0.58
C ALA A 213 10.93 43.63 -0.01
N LYS A 214 9.63 43.45 0.30
CA LYS A 214 9.05 42.14 0.60
C LYS A 214 9.10 41.23 -0.64
N GLY A 215 8.63 41.69 -1.79
CA GLY A 215 8.65 40.91 -3.04
C GLY A 215 10.06 40.53 -3.52
N LEU A 216 11.05 41.39 -3.30
CA LEU A 216 12.46 41.10 -3.62
C LEU A 216 13.07 40.11 -2.62
N ARG A 217 12.75 40.20 -1.32
CA ARG A 217 13.13 39.18 -0.35
C ARG A 217 12.46 37.83 -0.62
N TRP A 218 11.19 37.85 -0.99
CA TRP A 218 10.39 36.68 -1.35
C TRP A 218 10.97 35.96 -2.58
N THR A 219 11.27 36.70 -3.66
CA THR A 219 11.92 36.13 -4.86
C THR A 219 13.39 35.74 -4.67
N MET A 220 14.11 36.30 -3.68
CA MET A 220 15.44 35.83 -3.32
C MET A 220 15.38 34.55 -2.49
N ALA A 221 14.52 34.50 -1.46
CA ALA A 221 14.35 33.33 -0.61
C ALA A 221 13.84 32.11 -1.39
N SER A 222 12.83 32.30 -2.26
CA SER A 222 12.33 31.22 -3.12
C SER A 222 13.41 30.67 -4.06
N ASN A 223 14.31 31.52 -4.54
CA ASN A 223 15.36 31.09 -5.46
C ASN A 223 16.56 30.42 -4.76
N GLU A 224 16.75 30.62 -3.46
CA GLU A 224 17.77 29.89 -2.69
C GLU A 224 17.27 28.49 -2.29
N SER A 225 16.03 28.34 -1.82
CA SER A 225 15.48 27.02 -1.44
C SER A 225 15.18 26.11 -2.64
N LEU A 226 14.64 26.64 -3.74
CA LEU A 226 14.42 25.88 -4.98
C LEU A 226 15.71 25.47 -5.69
N ALA A 227 16.87 26.03 -5.32
CA ALA A 227 18.17 25.69 -5.91
C ALA A 227 18.89 24.54 -5.17
N GLU A 228 18.48 24.19 -3.95
CA GLU A 228 19.07 23.09 -3.17
C GLU A 228 18.45 21.73 -3.57
N PHE A 229 17.13 21.68 -3.78
CA PHE A 229 16.40 20.45 -4.10
C PHE A 229 15.78 20.49 -5.49
N SER A 230 16.32 19.71 -6.42
CA SER A 230 15.88 19.59 -7.81
C SER A 230 15.91 18.13 -8.27
N SER A 231 14.82 17.64 -8.86
CA SER A 231 14.76 16.28 -9.42
C SER A 231 15.58 16.14 -10.70
N VAL A 232 16.29 15.02 -10.85
CA VAL A 232 17.15 14.73 -12.01
C VAL A 232 16.28 14.21 -13.18
N PRO A 233 16.29 14.86 -14.36
CA PRO A 233 15.42 14.44 -15.46
C PRO A 233 15.83 13.07 -16.03
N TRP A 234 14.85 12.18 -16.19
CA TRP A 234 15.05 10.84 -16.74
C TRP A 234 14.13 10.57 -17.93
N TYR A 235 14.67 10.58 -19.14
CA TYR A 235 13.93 10.40 -20.39
C TYR A 235 14.70 9.47 -21.35
N PRO A 236 14.02 8.77 -22.28
CA PRO A 236 12.56 8.66 -22.43
C PRO A 236 11.90 7.85 -21.29
N THR A 237 10.57 7.71 -21.33
CA THR A 237 9.87 6.72 -20.50
C THR A 237 10.25 5.30 -20.95
N PRO A 238 10.69 4.41 -20.05
CA PRO A 238 10.93 3.01 -20.39
C PRO A 238 9.63 2.31 -20.82
N LEU A 239 9.69 1.61 -21.95
CA LEU A 239 8.59 0.81 -22.46
C LEU A 239 8.37 -0.44 -21.59
N GLY A 240 7.12 -0.84 -21.42
CA GLY A 240 6.74 -2.11 -20.80
C GLY A 240 6.78 -3.28 -21.79
N GLY A 241 6.55 -4.50 -21.29
CA GLY A 241 6.65 -5.71 -22.09
C GLY A 241 8.10 -6.17 -22.21
N THR A 242 8.84 -6.13 -21.11
CA THR A 242 10.23 -6.60 -20.99
C THR A 242 10.39 -7.85 -20.11
N ASP A 243 9.34 -8.24 -19.38
CA ASP A 243 9.29 -9.44 -18.54
C ASP A 243 8.52 -10.58 -19.25
N ALA A 244 9.12 -11.78 -19.28
CA ALA A 244 8.51 -12.98 -19.84
C ALA A 244 7.21 -13.41 -19.12
N ALA A 245 7.04 -13.10 -17.83
CA ALA A 245 5.79 -13.34 -17.11
C ALA A 245 4.61 -12.54 -17.70
N TRP A 246 4.90 -11.37 -18.26
CA TRP A 246 3.92 -10.46 -18.85
C TRP A 246 3.77 -10.63 -20.38
N GLN A 247 4.49 -11.57 -21.01
CA GLN A 247 4.54 -11.72 -22.46
C GLN A 247 3.16 -11.91 -23.10
N GLU A 248 2.37 -12.91 -22.69
CA GLU A 248 1.04 -13.20 -23.26
C GLU A 248 0.09 -11.99 -23.13
N SER A 249 0.19 -11.27 -22.00
CA SER A 249 -0.59 -10.07 -21.72
C SER A 249 -0.24 -8.91 -22.64
N TYR A 250 1.05 -8.69 -22.90
CA TYR A 250 1.53 -7.66 -23.82
C TYR A 250 1.28 -8.00 -25.29
N GLU A 251 1.39 -9.27 -25.68
CA GLU A 251 1.02 -9.75 -27.02
C GLU A 251 -0.47 -9.45 -27.29
N LYS A 252 -1.37 -9.88 -26.40
CA LYS A 252 -2.82 -9.58 -26.50
C LYS A 252 -3.11 -8.08 -26.51
N ALA A 253 -2.45 -7.30 -25.64
CA ALA A 253 -2.63 -5.87 -25.57
C ALA A 253 -2.20 -5.17 -26.87
N SER A 254 -1.01 -5.49 -27.38
CA SER A 254 -0.53 -5.01 -28.68
C SER A 254 -1.50 -5.34 -29.81
N ASP A 255 -2.04 -6.57 -29.82
CA ASP A 255 -2.95 -7.06 -30.87
C ASP A 255 -4.29 -6.29 -30.93
N ILE A 256 -4.69 -5.61 -29.84
CA ILE A 256 -5.84 -4.69 -29.83
C ILE A 256 -5.43 -3.22 -29.98
N VAL A 257 -4.31 -2.78 -29.39
CA VAL A 257 -3.82 -1.39 -29.49
C VAL A 257 -3.45 -0.99 -30.92
N GLN A 258 -2.89 -1.91 -31.71
CA GLN A 258 -2.61 -1.68 -33.14
C GLN A 258 -3.89 -1.44 -33.99
N ARG A 259 -5.09 -1.70 -33.44
CA ARG A 259 -6.39 -1.52 -34.09
C ARG A 259 -7.21 -0.36 -33.51
N MET A 260 -6.73 0.31 -32.46
CA MET A 260 -7.41 1.44 -31.84
C MET A 260 -7.15 2.75 -32.60
N SER A 261 -8.19 3.59 -32.72
CA SER A 261 -8.02 5.01 -33.05
C SER A 261 -7.29 5.76 -31.92
N ILE A 262 -6.68 6.92 -32.23
CA ILE A 262 -6.07 7.80 -31.19
C ILE A 262 -7.10 8.16 -30.11
N THR A 263 -8.35 8.40 -30.51
CA THR A 263 -9.46 8.69 -29.60
C THR A 263 -9.79 7.54 -28.65
N GLU A 264 -9.69 6.29 -29.11
CA GLU A 264 -9.86 5.10 -28.26
C GLU A 264 -8.66 4.88 -27.33
N LYS A 265 -7.43 5.09 -27.84
CA LYS A 265 -6.20 5.09 -27.02
C LYS A 265 -6.32 6.09 -25.87
N VAL A 266 -6.72 7.33 -26.15
CA VAL A 266 -6.89 8.40 -25.15
C VAL A 266 -8.06 8.16 -24.19
N ASN A 267 -9.11 7.42 -24.61
CA ASN A 267 -10.19 6.99 -23.73
C ASN A 267 -9.67 6.05 -22.61
N VAL A 268 -8.76 5.14 -22.94
CA VAL A 268 -8.19 4.19 -21.96
C VAL A 268 -7.28 4.91 -20.95
N THR A 269 -6.55 5.96 -21.37
CA THR A 269 -5.63 6.72 -20.49
C THR A 269 -6.31 7.84 -19.70
N THR A 270 -7.54 8.25 -20.03
CA THR A 270 -8.20 9.41 -19.40
C THR A 270 -9.47 9.00 -18.68
N GLY A 271 -9.58 9.34 -17.40
CA GLY A 271 -10.83 9.23 -16.67
C GLY A 271 -11.93 10.13 -17.26
N THR A 272 -13.19 9.72 -17.11
CA THR A 272 -14.35 10.39 -17.74
C THR A 272 -14.77 11.68 -17.04
N GLY A 273 -14.16 12.01 -15.90
CA GLY A 273 -14.51 13.11 -15.00
C GLY A 273 -15.13 12.62 -13.68
N TRP A 274 -15.04 13.43 -12.63
CA TRP A 274 -15.60 13.14 -11.32
C TRP A 274 -17.13 13.01 -11.38
N MET A 275 -17.67 11.92 -10.82
CA MET A 275 -19.09 11.53 -10.89
C MET A 275 -19.62 11.27 -12.32
N MET A 276 -18.74 10.99 -13.29
CA MET A 276 -19.10 10.73 -14.70
C MET A 276 -19.17 9.23 -15.04
N GLY A 277 -19.27 8.36 -14.03
CA GLY A 277 -19.50 6.92 -14.11
C GLY A 277 -19.85 6.40 -12.70
N LEU A 278 -20.03 5.09 -12.52
CA LEU A 278 -20.55 4.55 -11.24
C LEU A 278 -19.48 4.43 -10.13
N CYS A 279 -18.20 4.30 -10.48
CA CYS A 279 -17.09 4.20 -9.54
C CYS A 279 -16.43 5.57 -9.27
N VAL A 280 -15.56 5.71 -8.26
CA VAL A 280 -14.88 6.98 -7.97
C VAL A 280 -13.88 7.39 -9.07
N GLY A 281 -13.36 6.41 -9.82
CA GLY A 281 -12.70 6.61 -11.11
C GLY A 281 -13.27 5.67 -12.18
N ASN A 282 -13.42 6.16 -13.41
CA ASN A 282 -13.90 5.38 -14.56
C ASN A 282 -13.15 5.83 -15.82
N THR A 283 -12.65 4.92 -16.65
CA THR A 283 -12.02 5.26 -17.95
C THR A 283 -13.04 5.38 -19.08
N GLY A 284 -12.67 5.96 -20.21
CA GLY A 284 -13.43 5.79 -21.44
C GLY A 284 -13.29 4.35 -22.01
N PRO A 285 -14.32 3.79 -22.68
CA PRO A 285 -14.23 2.50 -23.37
C PRO A 285 -13.60 2.63 -24.76
N ALA A 286 -13.06 1.53 -25.31
CA ALA A 286 -12.57 1.46 -26.69
C ALA A 286 -13.40 0.46 -27.51
N LEU A 287 -14.56 0.95 -27.97
CA LEU A 287 -15.68 0.15 -28.48
C LEU A 287 -15.36 -0.63 -29.77
N SER A 288 -14.53 -0.11 -30.67
CA SER A 288 -14.26 -0.75 -31.98
C SER A 288 -13.43 -2.03 -31.86
N VAL A 289 -12.70 -2.18 -30.74
CA VAL A 289 -11.92 -3.38 -30.41
C VAL A 289 -12.50 -4.19 -29.25
N GLY A 290 -13.62 -3.74 -28.67
CA GLY A 290 -14.35 -4.46 -27.61
C GLY A 290 -13.80 -4.28 -26.20
N PHE A 291 -12.94 -3.29 -25.94
CA PHE A 291 -12.37 -3.05 -24.60
C PHE A 291 -13.30 -2.16 -23.75
N PRO A 292 -13.62 -2.55 -22.49
CA PRO A 292 -14.62 -1.86 -21.66
C PRO A 292 -14.11 -0.55 -21.04
N SER A 293 -15.01 0.16 -20.36
CA SER A 293 -14.65 1.14 -19.33
C SER A 293 -14.15 0.39 -18.10
N LEU A 294 -13.01 0.79 -17.52
CA LEU A 294 -12.54 0.22 -16.26
C LEU A 294 -13.14 1.00 -15.07
N CYS A 295 -13.62 0.28 -14.05
CA CYS A 295 -14.01 0.81 -12.75
C CYS A 295 -12.83 0.79 -11.78
N LEU A 296 -12.54 1.93 -11.15
CA LEU A 296 -11.51 2.08 -10.12
C LEU A 296 -12.18 2.53 -8.81
N GLN A 297 -11.99 1.77 -7.72
CA GLN A 297 -12.69 2.02 -6.44
C GLN A 297 -11.76 2.00 -5.21
N ASP A 298 -11.98 2.97 -4.31
CA ASP A 298 -11.44 2.94 -2.94
C ASP A 298 -11.98 1.73 -2.15
N GLY A 299 -11.27 1.17 -1.19
CA GLY A 299 -9.98 1.61 -0.66
C GLY A 299 -9.26 0.50 0.12
N PRO A 300 -8.21 0.83 0.91
CA PRO A 300 -7.32 -0.18 1.50
C PRO A 300 -7.94 -1.13 2.54
N LEU A 301 -9.19 -0.92 3.00
CA LEU A 301 -9.86 -1.71 4.04
C LEU A 301 -11.29 -2.17 3.73
N GLY A 302 -11.72 -2.08 2.48
CA GLY A 302 -13.09 -2.41 2.03
C GLY A 302 -13.45 -1.58 0.80
N LEU A 303 -14.67 -1.69 0.30
CA LEU A 303 -15.13 -0.87 -0.83
C LEU A 303 -15.88 0.38 -0.34
N ARG A 304 -15.34 1.56 -0.61
CA ARG A 304 -15.96 2.85 -0.26
C ARG A 304 -17.21 3.09 -1.10
N PHE A 305 -18.23 3.69 -0.49
CA PHE A 305 -19.55 3.98 -1.08
C PHE A 305 -20.32 2.76 -1.65
N ALA A 306 -19.92 1.53 -1.32
CA ALA A 306 -20.65 0.32 -1.70
C ALA A 306 -21.51 -0.20 -0.53
N ASP A 307 -22.69 -0.73 -0.83
CA ASP A 307 -23.51 -1.50 0.12
C ASP A 307 -22.98 -2.93 0.31
N ASN A 308 -23.37 -3.61 1.39
CA ASN A 308 -23.14 -5.05 1.62
C ASN A 308 -21.69 -5.52 1.35
N ILE A 309 -20.73 -4.77 1.89
CA ILE A 309 -19.27 -5.01 1.85
C ILE A 309 -18.70 -5.04 3.28
N THR A 310 -17.49 -5.57 3.45
CA THR A 310 -16.84 -5.68 4.76
C THR A 310 -15.99 -4.44 5.05
N ALA A 311 -16.17 -3.87 6.24
CA ALA A 311 -15.25 -2.90 6.84
C ALA A 311 -14.17 -3.66 7.62
N PHE A 312 -13.10 -4.06 6.92
CA PHE A 312 -11.97 -4.78 7.48
C PHE A 312 -11.16 -3.89 8.45
N PRO A 313 -10.33 -4.47 9.34
CA PRO A 313 -9.36 -3.70 10.10
C PRO A 313 -8.40 -2.95 9.17
N ALA A 314 -7.95 -1.78 9.59
CA ALA A 314 -7.07 -0.92 8.81
C ALA A 314 -5.70 -1.58 8.51
N GLY A 315 -4.91 -0.96 7.62
CA GLY A 315 -3.55 -1.40 7.33
C GLY A 315 -2.71 -1.53 8.60
N ILE A 316 -2.81 -0.56 9.50
CA ILE A 316 -1.98 -0.51 10.72
C ILE A 316 -2.29 -1.64 11.71
N THR A 317 -3.57 -2.03 11.84
CA THR A 317 -4.01 -3.21 12.61
C THR A 317 -3.56 -4.51 11.94
N THR A 318 -3.61 -4.55 10.60
CA THR A 318 -3.16 -5.69 9.81
C THR A 318 -1.65 -5.90 9.94
N GLY A 319 -0.87 -4.82 9.91
CA GLY A 319 0.57 -4.84 10.19
C GLY A 319 0.90 -5.27 11.62
N ALA A 320 0.11 -4.82 12.61
CA ALA A 320 0.25 -5.23 14.00
C ALA A 320 0.05 -6.75 14.24
N THR A 321 -0.57 -7.48 13.29
CA THR A 321 -0.59 -8.95 13.36
C THR A 321 0.80 -9.57 13.19
N TRP A 322 1.68 -8.95 12.38
CA TRP A 322 2.93 -9.53 11.87
C TRP A 322 2.74 -10.94 11.25
N ASN A 323 1.60 -11.19 10.61
CA ASN A 323 1.22 -12.51 10.09
C ASN A 323 0.94 -12.46 8.58
N ARG A 324 1.82 -13.12 7.80
CA ARG A 324 1.74 -13.19 6.32
C ARG A 324 0.44 -13.82 5.82
N GLU A 325 -0.04 -14.86 6.50
CA GLU A 325 -1.24 -15.61 6.13
C GLU A 325 -2.48 -14.74 6.29
N LEU A 326 -2.59 -14.00 7.40
CA LEU A 326 -3.68 -13.06 7.65
C LEU A 326 -3.63 -11.83 6.72
N MET A 327 -2.43 -11.31 6.42
CA MET A 327 -2.24 -10.26 5.40
C MET A 327 -2.78 -10.72 4.03
N ARG A 328 -2.46 -11.94 3.61
CA ARG A 328 -2.97 -12.52 2.36
C ARG A 328 -4.47 -12.80 2.41
N ALA A 329 -4.98 -13.42 3.48
CA ALA A 329 -6.40 -13.77 3.63
C ALA A 329 -7.31 -12.53 3.57
N ARG A 330 -6.89 -11.42 4.20
CA ARG A 330 -7.54 -10.11 4.08
C ARG A 330 -7.53 -9.60 2.64
N GLY A 331 -6.39 -9.73 1.94
CA GLY A 331 -6.29 -9.40 0.51
C GLY A 331 -7.22 -10.24 -0.38
N ILE A 332 -7.31 -11.56 -0.13
CA ILE A 332 -8.20 -12.49 -0.85
C ILE A 332 -9.66 -12.10 -0.66
N ALA A 333 -10.08 -11.81 0.57
CA ALA A 333 -11.45 -11.38 0.86
C ALA A 333 -11.79 -10.05 0.17
N LEU A 334 -10.91 -9.05 0.27
CA LEU A 334 -11.06 -7.74 -0.39
C LEU A 334 -11.12 -7.85 -1.93
N GLY A 335 -10.27 -8.71 -2.53
CA GLY A 335 -10.31 -9.00 -3.96
C GLY A 335 -11.59 -9.72 -4.40
N ARG A 336 -12.11 -10.63 -3.58
CA ARG A 336 -13.39 -11.34 -3.83
C ARG A 336 -14.56 -10.36 -3.83
N GLU A 337 -14.61 -9.43 -2.87
CA GLU A 337 -15.65 -8.40 -2.82
C GLU A 337 -15.61 -7.46 -4.02
N ALA A 338 -14.41 -6.98 -4.39
CA ALA A 338 -14.22 -6.14 -5.56
C ALA A 338 -14.69 -6.81 -6.86
N ARG A 339 -14.34 -8.08 -7.07
CA ARG A 339 -14.82 -8.87 -8.22
C ARG A 339 -16.34 -8.99 -8.21
N LEU A 340 -16.95 -9.32 -7.07
CA LEU A 340 -18.41 -9.46 -6.93
C LEU A 340 -19.16 -8.14 -7.14
N LYS A 341 -18.55 -6.99 -6.85
CA LYS A 341 -19.09 -5.64 -7.13
C LYS A 341 -18.81 -5.13 -8.54
N GLY A 342 -17.97 -5.82 -9.33
CA GLY A 342 -17.59 -5.43 -10.69
C GLY A 342 -16.48 -4.37 -10.77
N VAL A 343 -15.64 -4.27 -9.74
CA VAL A 343 -14.52 -3.31 -9.65
C VAL A 343 -13.27 -3.88 -10.31
N ASN A 344 -12.77 -3.24 -11.37
CA ASN A 344 -11.58 -3.69 -12.11
C ASN A 344 -10.28 -3.44 -11.33
N VAL A 345 -10.19 -2.31 -10.62
CA VAL A 345 -8.99 -1.86 -9.89
C VAL A 345 -9.36 -1.42 -8.46
N ILE A 346 -8.71 -1.99 -7.45
CA ILE A 346 -8.80 -1.51 -6.06
C ILE A 346 -7.70 -0.49 -5.79
N LEU A 347 -8.06 0.65 -5.20
CA LEU A 347 -7.15 1.72 -4.81
C LEU A 347 -6.45 1.42 -3.48
N GLY A 348 -5.75 0.30 -3.43
CA GLY A 348 -4.95 -0.16 -2.30
C GLY A 348 -4.16 -1.44 -2.62
N PRO A 349 -3.26 -1.87 -1.71
CA PRO A 349 -3.03 -1.33 -0.36
C PRO A 349 -2.27 0.01 -0.33
N SER A 350 -2.23 0.64 0.85
CA SER A 350 -1.37 1.81 1.11
C SER A 350 -0.04 1.39 1.75
N MET A 351 1.03 2.10 1.39
CA MET A 351 2.37 2.05 2.00
C MET A 351 3.10 3.41 1.97
N GLY A 352 2.44 4.45 1.45
CA GLY A 352 2.89 5.85 1.45
C GLY A 352 1.72 6.74 1.88
N ALA A 353 1.68 7.38 3.05
CA ALA A 353 2.73 7.52 4.05
C ALA A 353 3.38 6.19 4.50
N LEU A 354 4.70 6.21 4.60
CA LEU A 354 5.46 5.19 5.32
C LEU A 354 5.30 5.35 6.83
N GLY A 355 5.07 6.57 7.32
CA GLY A 355 4.91 6.89 8.74
C GLY A 355 6.09 7.67 9.32
N MET A 356 6.78 8.49 8.51
CA MET A 356 7.88 9.35 8.97
C MET A 356 7.42 10.33 10.07
N MET A 357 6.24 10.92 9.92
CA MET A 357 5.61 11.76 10.93
C MET A 357 4.58 10.93 11.71
N PRO A 358 4.77 10.59 13.01
CA PRO A 358 3.78 9.82 13.79
C PRO A 358 2.44 10.56 13.98
N ALA A 359 2.41 11.87 13.72
CA ALA A 359 1.20 12.70 13.69
C ALA A 359 0.42 12.63 12.36
N GLY A 360 1.05 12.10 11.28
CA GLY A 360 0.52 12.09 9.92
C GLY A 360 -0.86 11.42 9.81
N GLY A 361 -1.81 12.11 9.19
CA GLY A 361 -3.23 11.77 9.21
C GLY A 361 -3.59 10.43 8.55
N ARG A 362 -2.79 9.96 7.58
CA ARG A 362 -3.07 8.74 6.78
C ARG A 362 -2.19 7.53 7.09
N ASN A 363 -1.31 7.61 8.10
CA ASN A 363 -0.41 6.50 8.48
C ASN A 363 -1.14 5.16 8.72
N TRP A 364 -2.41 5.23 9.13
CA TRP A 364 -3.24 4.10 9.48
C TRP A 364 -3.74 3.26 8.29
N GLU A 365 -3.80 3.84 7.09
CA GLU A 365 -4.09 3.11 5.85
C GLU A 365 -2.94 2.16 5.50
N SER A 366 -1.71 2.54 5.87
CA SER A 366 -0.46 1.80 5.70
C SER A 366 -0.18 0.87 6.90
N PHE A 367 0.86 0.03 6.82
CA PHE A 367 1.01 -1.11 7.73
C PHE A 367 1.90 -0.90 8.98
N GLY A 368 2.59 0.23 9.12
CA GLY A 368 3.59 0.45 10.17
C GLY A 368 4.67 1.42 9.71
N SER A 369 5.69 1.67 10.54
CA SER A 369 6.77 2.63 10.21
C SER A 369 8.08 2.00 9.71
N ASP A 370 8.17 0.66 9.63
CA ASP A 370 9.31 -0.03 9.03
C ASP A 370 9.04 -0.49 7.58
N PRO A 371 9.93 -0.19 6.62
CA PRO A 371 9.76 -0.54 5.21
C PRO A 371 9.75 -2.03 4.89
N VAL A 372 10.33 -2.91 5.72
CA VAL A 372 10.27 -4.36 5.51
C VAL A 372 8.93 -4.92 6.00
N LEU A 373 8.41 -4.43 7.12
CA LEU A 373 7.06 -4.77 7.56
C LEU A 373 6.01 -4.30 6.54
N GLN A 374 6.12 -3.04 6.09
CA GLN A 374 5.32 -2.46 5.01
C GLN A 374 5.41 -3.28 3.71
N ALA A 375 6.63 -3.64 3.28
CA ALA A 375 6.85 -4.43 2.07
C ALA A 375 6.18 -5.80 2.11
N VAL A 376 6.31 -6.54 3.20
CA VAL A 376 5.69 -7.87 3.35
C VAL A 376 4.18 -7.77 3.35
N ALA A 377 3.63 -6.83 4.14
CA ALA A 377 2.19 -6.68 4.27
C ALA A 377 1.52 -6.17 2.98
N ALA A 378 2.16 -5.24 2.26
CA ALA A 378 1.74 -4.83 0.92
C ALA A 378 1.79 -6.00 -0.07
N SER A 379 2.92 -6.74 -0.11
CA SER A 379 3.11 -7.86 -1.05
C SER A 379 2.06 -8.97 -0.90
N GLU A 380 1.76 -9.40 0.33
CA GLU A 380 0.76 -10.44 0.56
C GLU A 380 -0.68 -9.93 0.33
N THR A 381 -0.95 -8.65 0.65
CA THR A 381 -2.26 -8.04 0.34
C THR A 381 -2.48 -7.94 -1.18
N ILE A 382 -1.47 -7.51 -1.94
CA ILE A 382 -1.47 -7.43 -3.40
C ILE A 382 -1.71 -8.81 -4.01
N ARG A 383 -0.96 -9.83 -3.56
CA ARG A 383 -1.14 -11.23 -4.00
C ARG A 383 -2.57 -11.70 -3.77
N GLY A 384 -3.13 -11.49 -2.59
CA GLY A 384 -4.51 -11.90 -2.28
C GLY A 384 -5.56 -11.19 -3.15
N ILE A 385 -5.43 -9.88 -3.36
CA ILE A 385 -6.34 -9.13 -4.25
C ILE A 385 -6.27 -9.69 -5.67
N GLN A 386 -5.05 -9.88 -6.18
CA GLN A 386 -4.81 -10.24 -7.58
C GLN A 386 -5.06 -11.73 -7.89
N GLU A 387 -5.02 -12.61 -6.90
CA GLU A 387 -5.45 -14.02 -7.03
C GLU A 387 -6.94 -14.18 -7.38
N ASN A 388 -7.76 -13.15 -7.14
CA ASN A 388 -9.15 -13.06 -7.59
C ASN A 388 -9.31 -12.56 -9.03
N GLY A 389 -8.24 -12.04 -9.66
CA GLY A 389 -8.28 -11.39 -10.98
C GLY A 389 -8.58 -9.89 -10.94
N VAL A 390 -8.61 -9.26 -9.76
CA VAL A 390 -8.79 -7.81 -9.60
C VAL A 390 -7.42 -7.13 -9.53
N MET A 391 -7.25 -5.99 -10.20
CA MET A 391 -5.98 -5.24 -10.18
C MET A 391 -5.79 -4.52 -8.84
N ALA A 392 -4.62 -4.65 -8.21
CA ALA A 392 -4.26 -3.91 -7.00
C ALA A 392 -3.44 -2.65 -7.35
N THR A 393 -3.57 -1.60 -6.54
CA THR A 393 -2.87 -0.32 -6.71
C THR A 393 -1.96 -0.06 -5.51
N ALA A 394 -0.64 -0.08 -5.69
CA ALA A 394 0.27 0.38 -4.64
C ALA A 394 0.22 1.92 -4.54
N LYS A 395 -0.22 2.46 -3.38
CA LYS A 395 -0.36 3.91 -3.15
C LYS A 395 0.30 4.40 -1.84
N HIS A 396 0.66 5.67 -1.68
CA HIS A 396 0.77 6.73 -2.69
C HIS A 396 2.27 6.95 -2.99
N PHE A 397 2.69 6.83 -4.25
CA PHE A 397 4.09 6.85 -4.68
C PHE A 397 4.55 8.29 -4.97
N VAL A 398 5.44 8.89 -4.18
CA VAL A 398 6.03 8.45 -2.90
C VAL A 398 6.28 9.67 -2.01
N LEU A 399 6.44 9.49 -0.69
CA LEU A 399 6.68 10.56 0.31
C LEU A 399 5.48 11.48 0.64
N ASN A 400 4.24 11.00 0.51
CA ASN A 400 3.07 11.69 1.08
C ASN A 400 2.97 11.39 2.59
N GLU A 401 3.93 11.89 3.38
CA GLU A 401 4.08 11.58 4.81
C GLU A 401 3.27 12.50 5.75
N GLN A 402 2.65 13.55 5.22
CA GLN A 402 1.72 14.45 5.92
C GLN A 402 0.63 14.93 4.96
N GLU A 403 -0.54 15.27 5.49
CA GLU A 403 -1.65 15.78 4.68
C GLU A 403 -1.58 17.30 4.48
N HIS A 404 -1.10 18.07 5.46
CA HIS A 404 -0.97 19.52 5.34
C HIS A 404 -0.16 19.90 4.10
N PHE A 405 -0.75 20.75 3.27
CA PHE A 405 -0.20 21.24 2.01
C PHE A 405 -0.01 20.18 0.90
N ARG A 406 -0.55 18.96 1.02
CA ARG A 406 -0.41 17.91 -0.01
C ARG A 406 -0.92 18.34 -1.39
N GLN A 407 -2.02 19.10 -1.47
CA GLN A 407 -2.68 19.52 -2.70
C GLN A 407 -2.70 21.05 -2.85
N ALA A 408 -2.52 21.51 -4.09
CA ALA A 408 -2.71 22.92 -4.44
C ALA A 408 -4.16 23.36 -4.17
N PHE A 409 -4.30 24.59 -3.64
CA PHE A 409 -5.54 25.27 -3.24
C PHE A 409 -6.30 24.71 -2.04
N GLU A 410 -6.02 23.48 -1.57
CA GLU A 410 -6.69 22.86 -0.41
C GLU A 410 -6.48 23.69 0.88
N TRP A 411 -5.24 24.08 1.20
CA TRP A 411 -4.91 25.07 2.26
C TRP A 411 -4.78 26.52 1.74
N GLY A 412 -5.44 26.85 0.63
CA GLY A 412 -5.46 28.21 0.07
C GLY A 412 -4.16 28.72 -0.58
N ILE A 413 -3.07 27.95 -0.52
CA ILE A 413 -1.82 28.19 -1.27
C ILE A 413 -1.94 27.65 -2.72
N PRO A 414 -1.25 28.22 -3.73
CA PRO A 414 -1.44 27.86 -5.14
C PRO A 414 -0.70 26.60 -5.61
N THR A 415 -0.11 25.85 -4.69
CA THR A 415 0.92 24.82 -4.89
C THR A 415 0.79 23.74 -3.82
N ALA A 416 1.30 22.54 -4.07
CA ALA A 416 1.56 21.58 -3.02
C ALA A 416 2.87 21.89 -2.27
N SER A 417 3.12 21.18 -1.18
CA SER A 417 4.44 21.03 -0.56
C SER A 417 5.41 20.22 -1.44
N SER A 418 6.70 20.25 -1.06
CA SER A 418 7.74 19.36 -1.58
C SER A 418 8.38 18.55 -0.47
N SER A 419 8.20 17.22 -0.51
CA SER A 419 8.93 16.25 0.30
C SER A 419 10.34 16.07 -0.26
N ASN A 420 11.33 16.70 0.37
CA ASN A 420 12.70 16.72 -0.12
C ASN A 420 13.54 15.64 0.57
N ILE A 421 14.23 14.81 -0.21
CA ILE A 421 14.99 13.66 0.31
C ILE A 421 16.24 13.37 -0.51
N ASP A 422 17.23 12.73 0.12
CA ASP A 422 18.38 12.18 -0.57
C ASP A 422 18.08 10.83 -1.24
N ASP A 423 18.89 10.50 -2.25
CA ASP A 423 18.73 9.32 -3.09
C ASP A 423 18.94 8.00 -2.32
N ARG A 424 19.68 7.98 -1.20
CA ARG A 424 19.91 6.77 -0.40
C ARG A 424 18.75 6.46 0.53
N ALA A 425 18.26 7.45 1.27
CA ALA A 425 17.05 7.29 2.09
C ALA A 425 15.84 6.93 1.22
N LEU A 426 15.73 7.50 0.01
CA LEU A 426 14.69 7.15 -0.95
C LEU A 426 14.69 5.63 -1.27
N HIS A 427 15.83 5.04 -1.64
CA HIS A 427 15.91 3.61 -2.01
C HIS A 427 15.89 2.64 -0.80
N GLU A 428 16.58 2.95 0.30
CA GLU A 428 16.65 2.06 1.49
C GLU A 428 15.38 2.05 2.36
N VAL A 429 14.49 3.02 2.15
CA VAL A 429 13.35 3.25 3.04
C VAL A 429 12.04 3.43 2.27
N PHE A 430 11.85 4.52 1.54
CA PHE A 430 10.52 4.87 1.04
C PHE A 430 10.11 4.15 -0.26
N VAL A 431 11.08 3.80 -1.12
CA VAL A 431 10.85 3.02 -2.34
C VAL A 431 10.85 1.51 -2.06
N TRP A 432 11.49 1.05 -0.99
CA TRP A 432 11.61 -0.37 -0.63
C TRP A 432 10.26 -1.15 -0.64
N PRO A 433 9.15 -0.67 -0.04
CA PRO A 433 7.86 -1.39 -0.12
C PRO A 433 7.25 -1.42 -1.53
N PHE A 434 7.50 -0.39 -2.36
CA PHE A 434 7.08 -0.39 -3.75
C PHE A 434 7.92 -1.35 -4.61
N ALA A 435 9.22 -1.50 -4.31
CA ALA A 435 10.09 -2.47 -4.96
C ALA A 435 9.61 -3.91 -4.74
N GLU A 436 9.28 -4.30 -3.50
CA GLU A 436 8.68 -5.61 -3.26
C GLU A 436 7.25 -5.71 -3.82
N SER A 437 6.48 -4.62 -3.90
CA SER A 437 5.16 -4.61 -4.52
C SER A 437 5.22 -4.89 -6.04
N VAL A 438 6.19 -4.33 -6.76
CA VAL A 438 6.43 -4.66 -8.18
C VAL A 438 6.89 -6.12 -8.32
N ARG A 439 7.72 -6.61 -7.39
CA ARG A 439 8.11 -8.04 -7.32
C ARG A 439 6.98 -8.97 -6.83
N ALA A 440 5.94 -8.43 -6.22
CA ALA A 440 4.68 -9.09 -5.92
C ALA A 440 3.65 -8.91 -7.05
N ASP A 441 4.11 -8.46 -8.22
CA ASP A 441 3.39 -8.44 -9.50
C ASP A 441 2.23 -7.42 -9.55
N VAL A 442 2.38 -6.28 -8.84
CA VAL A 442 1.30 -5.28 -8.73
C VAL A 442 0.88 -4.70 -10.09
N ALA A 443 -0.43 -4.63 -10.32
CA ALA A 443 -1.02 -4.17 -11.58
C ALA A 443 -0.84 -2.66 -11.84
N SER A 444 -0.99 -1.84 -10.80
CA SER A 444 -0.90 -0.38 -10.92
C SER A 444 -0.18 0.27 -9.73
N VAL A 445 0.33 1.48 -9.98
CA VAL A 445 0.90 2.36 -8.95
C VAL A 445 0.22 3.71 -9.03
N MET A 446 -0.17 4.25 -7.87
CA MET A 446 -0.76 5.60 -7.79
C MET A 446 0.31 6.62 -7.41
N CYS A 447 0.58 7.59 -8.28
CA CYS A 447 1.47 8.70 -7.96
C CYS A 447 0.77 9.75 -7.08
N ALA A 448 1.51 10.30 -6.11
CA ALA A 448 0.98 11.13 -5.03
C ALA A 448 0.74 12.62 -5.39
N TYR A 449 0.05 13.36 -4.52
CA TYR A 449 -0.35 14.76 -4.73
C TYR A 449 0.80 15.77 -4.74
N GLN A 450 1.77 15.57 -3.85
CA GLN A 450 2.81 16.52 -3.50
C GLN A 450 4.05 16.41 -4.41
N MET A 451 4.94 17.38 -4.30
CA MET A 451 6.23 17.36 -5.00
C MET A 451 7.27 16.52 -4.25
N VAL A 452 8.24 16.01 -4.99
CA VAL A 452 9.46 15.41 -4.46
C VAL A 452 10.64 16.09 -5.13
N ASN A 453 11.56 16.67 -4.34
CA ASN A 453 12.66 17.52 -4.82
C ASN A 453 12.19 18.56 -5.86
N ASN A 454 11.11 19.27 -5.51
CA ASN A 454 10.41 20.31 -6.28
C ASN A 454 9.86 19.89 -7.66
N SER A 455 9.53 18.61 -7.86
CA SER A 455 8.78 18.11 -9.01
C SER A 455 7.61 17.22 -8.56
N TYR A 456 6.38 17.55 -8.99
CA TYR A 456 5.14 16.85 -8.64
C TYR A 456 5.22 15.35 -8.95
N SER A 457 4.83 14.49 -7.99
CA SER A 457 5.06 13.04 -8.10
C SER A 457 4.47 12.41 -9.37
N CYS A 458 3.32 12.91 -9.85
CA CYS A 458 2.69 12.46 -11.12
C CYS A 458 3.32 13.00 -12.41
N GLU A 459 4.42 13.74 -12.34
CA GLU A 459 5.18 14.24 -13.49
C GLU A 459 6.70 14.32 -13.22
N ASN A 460 7.16 13.60 -12.18
CA ASN A 460 8.56 13.54 -11.74
C ASN A 460 9.26 12.36 -12.41
N SER A 461 10.10 12.66 -13.41
CA SER A 461 10.69 11.64 -14.26
C SER A 461 11.74 10.76 -13.56
N LYS A 462 12.51 11.24 -12.58
CA LYS A 462 13.37 10.33 -11.76
C LYS A 462 12.53 9.29 -11.04
N LEU A 463 11.38 9.67 -10.46
CA LEU A 463 10.52 8.73 -9.74
C LEU A 463 9.85 7.73 -10.68
N LEU A 464 9.13 8.21 -11.71
CA LEU A 464 8.27 7.34 -12.53
C LEU A 464 9.04 6.64 -13.67
N ASN A 465 9.90 7.37 -14.40
CA ASN A 465 10.71 6.77 -15.48
C ASN A 465 11.93 6.04 -14.90
N GLY A 466 12.76 6.73 -14.11
CA GLY A 466 14.06 6.21 -13.67
C GLY A 466 13.99 5.12 -12.59
N ILE A 467 13.26 5.37 -11.51
CA ILE A 467 13.14 4.41 -10.41
C ILE A 467 12.06 3.37 -10.74
N LEU A 468 10.80 3.76 -10.92
CA LEU A 468 9.71 2.80 -11.03
C LEU A 468 9.76 1.96 -12.32
N LYS A 469 9.85 2.59 -13.50
CA LYS A 469 9.78 1.86 -14.78
C LYS A 469 11.10 1.23 -15.21
N ASP A 470 12.25 1.87 -14.97
CA ASP A 470 13.56 1.31 -15.37
C ASP A 470 14.23 0.46 -14.28
N GLU A 471 14.48 1.02 -13.09
CA GLU A 471 15.16 0.27 -12.03
C GLU A 471 14.28 -0.86 -11.48
N LEU A 472 13.06 -0.56 -11.04
CA LEU A 472 12.15 -1.58 -10.51
C LEU A 472 11.49 -2.43 -11.61
N GLY A 473 11.74 -2.14 -12.90
CA GLY A 473 11.25 -2.94 -14.02
C GLY A 473 9.73 -3.05 -14.12
N PHE A 474 8.98 -2.03 -13.65
CA PHE A 474 7.52 -2.08 -13.52
C PHE A 474 6.83 -2.26 -14.88
N GLN A 475 6.06 -3.35 -15.02
CA GLN A 475 5.31 -3.70 -16.24
C GLN A 475 3.88 -3.15 -16.28
N GLY A 476 3.31 -2.80 -15.12
CA GLY A 476 1.95 -2.26 -14.99
C GLY A 476 1.81 -0.79 -15.41
N PHE A 477 0.72 -0.14 -15.01
CA PHE A 477 0.42 1.26 -15.33
C PHE A 477 0.47 2.21 -14.12
N VAL A 478 0.94 3.43 -14.33
CA VAL A 478 0.92 4.52 -13.33
C VAL A 478 -0.35 5.34 -13.50
N GLN A 479 -1.19 5.38 -12.46
CA GLN A 479 -2.32 6.28 -12.39
C GLN A 479 -2.05 7.48 -11.46
N SER A 480 -2.74 8.60 -11.66
CA SER A 480 -2.73 9.69 -10.69
C SER A 480 -3.64 9.40 -9.49
N ASP A 481 -3.30 9.99 -8.34
CA ASP A 481 -4.30 10.34 -7.34
C ASP A 481 -5.22 11.47 -7.88
N TRP A 482 -6.34 11.74 -7.21
CA TRP A 482 -7.48 12.47 -7.80
C TRP A 482 -7.22 13.99 -7.92
N LEU A 483 -6.92 14.47 -9.13
CA LEU A 483 -6.30 15.78 -9.41
C LEU A 483 -4.83 15.90 -8.95
N ALA A 484 -4.05 14.82 -8.88
CA ALA A 484 -2.60 14.92 -8.69
C ALA A 484 -1.83 15.30 -9.96
N GLN A 485 -2.44 15.16 -11.15
CA GLN A 485 -1.85 15.63 -12.41
C GLN A 485 -1.78 17.17 -12.44
N ARG A 486 -0.67 17.73 -12.92
CA ARG A 486 -0.46 19.20 -13.01
C ARG A 486 -0.14 19.73 -14.41
N SER A 487 0.26 18.85 -15.34
CA SER A 487 0.55 19.18 -16.73
C SER A 487 -0.06 18.13 -17.70
N GLY A 488 -0.18 18.48 -18.99
CA GLY A 488 -0.63 17.54 -20.03
C GLY A 488 0.52 16.73 -20.63
N VAL A 489 1.39 17.40 -21.41
CA VAL A 489 2.51 16.74 -22.12
C VAL A 489 3.62 16.30 -21.15
N GLN A 490 3.94 17.11 -20.14
CA GLN A 490 5.03 16.78 -19.22
C GLN A 490 4.72 15.54 -18.36
N SER A 491 3.52 15.38 -17.79
CA SER A 491 3.14 14.15 -17.08
C SER A 491 3.22 12.90 -17.97
N ALA A 492 2.76 13.02 -19.22
CA ALA A 492 2.81 11.97 -20.23
C ALA A 492 4.26 11.52 -20.50
N LEU A 493 5.17 12.47 -20.78
CA LEU A 493 6.59 12.17 -21.05
C LEU A 493 7.37 11.76 -19.79
N SER A 494 6.93 12.21 -18.61
CA SER A 494 7.56 11.88 -17.32
C SER A 494 7.09 10.54 -16.73
N GLY A 495 6.17 9.81 -17.38
CA GLY A 495 5.90 8.41 -17.07
C GLY A 495 4.48 8.07 -16.59
N LEU A 496 3.58 9.04 -16.45
CA LEU A 496 2.16 8.79 -16.14
C LEU A 496 1.50 7.99 -17.28
N ASP A 497 0.58 7.07 -16.95
CA ASP A 497 -0.19 6.27 -17.92
C ASP A 497 -1.70 6.53 -17.87
N MET A 498 -2.25 6.86 -16.69
CA MET A 498 -3.68 7.09 -16.49
C MET A 498 -3.96 8.34 -15.65
N SER A 499 -4.83 9.22 -16.15
CA SER A 499 -5.31 10.43 -15.46
C SER A 499 -6.62 10.16 -14.73
N MET A 500 -6.67 10.39 -13.41
CA MET A 500 -7.86 10.23 -12.57
C MET A 500 -8.17 11.50 -11.73
N PRO A 501 -9.45 11.89 -11.57
CA PRO A 501 -10.65 11.31 -12.20
C PRO A 501 -10.80 11.68 -13.70
N GLY A 502 -9.85 12.45 -14.24
CA GLY A 502 -9.85 12.96 -15.63
C GLY A 502 -9.84 14.49 -15.68
N ASP A 503 -10.54 15.13 -14.74
CA ASP A 503 -10.51 16.57 -14.52
C ASP A 503 -9.06 17.08 -14.32
N GLY A 504 -8.77 18.30 -14.79
CA GLY A 504 -7.41 18.84 -14.81
C GLY A 504 -6.95 19.43 -13.47
N LEU A 505 -7.17 20.73 -13.29
CA LEU A 505 -6.68 21.48 -12.12
C LEU A 505 -7.76 21.83 -11.09
N ARG A 506 -9.01 21.40 -11.32
CA ARG A 506 -10.20 21.77 -10.55
C ARG A 506 -11.23 20.65 -10.60
N TRP A 507 -11.99 20.49 -9.52
CA TRP A 507 -13.06 19.49 -9.46
C TRP A 507 -14.30 19.88 -10.27
N THR A 508 -14.73 19.02 -11.20
CA THR A 508 -16.04 19.04 -11.88
C THR A 508 -16.29 20.21 -12.83
N ASP A 509 -15.28 20.90 -13.34
CA ASP A 509 -15.50 21.88 -14.42
C ASP A 509 -15.43 21.26 -15.83
N GLY A 510 -14.81 20.07 -15.96
CA GLY A 510 -14.63 19.36 -17.22
C GLY A 510 -13.44 19.86 -18.05
N ASP A 511 -12.54 20.67 -17.49
CA ASP A 511 -11.34 21.16 -18.16
C ASP A 511 -10.17 20.19 -17.92
N ALA A 512 -9.96 19.27 -18.86
CA ALA A 512 -9.02 18.15 -18.75
C ALA A 512 -7.60 18.50 -19.20
N LEU A 513 -6.58 18.05 -18.44
CA LEU A 513 -5.17 18.15 -18.86
C LEU A 513 -4.81 17.14 -19.97
N TRP A 514 -5.53 16.02 -20.04
CA TRP A 514 -5.49 15.04 -21.14
C TRP A 514 -6.78 15.10 -21.97
N GLY A 515 -7.48 13.99 -22.23
CA GLY A 515 -8.65 13.97 -23.11
C GLY A 515 -8.35 14.62 -24.47
N PRO A 516 -9.06 15.69 -24.88
CA PRO A 516 -8.83 16.30 -26.19
C PRO A 516 -7.44 16.94 -26.32
N HIS A 517 -6.77 17.25 -25.21
CA HIS A 517 -5.40 17.76 -25.22
C HIS A 517 -4.37 16.67 -25.51
N LEU A 518 -4.60 15.42 -25.06
CA LEU A 518 -3.71 14.30 -25.37
C LEU A 518 -3.88 13.85 -26.83
N THR A 519 -5.12 13.79 -27.35
CA THR A 519 -5.40 13.58 -28.78
C THR A 519 -4.67 14.59 -29.66
N ARG A 520 -4.74 15.89 -29.31
CA ARG A 520 -4.02 16.95 -30.02
C ARG A 520 -2.50 16.80 -29.93
N ALA A 521 -1.98 16.45 -28.74
CA ALA A 521 -0.54 16.30 -28.52
C ALA A 521 0.07 15.11 -29.29
N ALA A 522 -0.69 14.02 -29.45
CA ALA A 522 -0.30 12.87 -30.27
C ALA A 522 -0.30 13.20 -31.79
N LEU A 523 -1.24 14.03 -32.25
CA LEU A 523 -1.32 14.47 -33.65
C LEU A 523 -0.20 15.44 -34.04
N ASN A 524 0.08 16.44 -33.20
CA ASN A 524 1.14 17.42 -33.49
C ASN A 524 2.56 16.91 -33.15
N GLY A 525 2.68 15.74 -32.52
CA GLY A 525 3.95 15.10 -32.17
C GLY A 525 4.60 15.61 -30.88
N SER A 526 3.94 16.45 -30.08
CA SER A 526 4.45 16.85 -28.76
C SER A 526 4.38 15.70 -27.73
N VAL A 527 3.53 14.70 -27.94
CA VAL A 527 3.64 13.38 -27.31
C VAL A 527 3.90 12.36 -28.43
N PRO A 528 5.02 11.59 -28.40
CA PRO A 528 5.26 10.53 -29.37
C PRO A 528 4.15 9.47 -29.35
N MET A 529 3.77 8.94 -30.53
CA MET A 529 2.75 7.90 -30.62
C MET A 529 3.16 6.62 -29.87
N GLU A 530 4.45 6.29 -29.87
CA GLU A 530 5.06 5.23 -29.04
C GLU A 530 4.77 5.41 -27.55
N ARG A 531 4.87 6.65 -27.03
CA ARG A 531 4.55 6.94 -25.63
C ARG A 531 3.08 6.68 -25.33
N LEU A 532 2.17 7.14 -26.20
CA LEU A 532 0.72 6.87 -26.05
C LEU A 532 0.41 5.37 -26.14
N ASN A 533 1.07 4.64 -27.04
CA ASN A 533 0.90 3.20 -27.17
C ASN A 533 1.35 2.44 -25.91
N ASP A 534 2.49 2.80 -25.31
CA ASP A 534 2.95 2.20 -24.06
C ASP A 534 1.96 2.42 -22.91
N MET A 535 1.42 3.64 -22.74
CA MET A 535 0.39 3.92 -21.71
C MET A 535 -0.79 2.94 -21.82
N VAL A 536 -1.36 2.85 -23.02
CA VAL A 536 -2.55 2.05 -23.30
C VAL A 536 -2.23 0.56 -23.19
N THR A 537 -1.05 0.14 -23.66
CA THR A 537 -0.63 -1.26 -23.63
C THR A 537 -0.36 -1.72 -22.20
N ARG A 538 0.22 -0.90 -21.33
CA ARG A 538 0.36 -1.17 -19.89
C ARG A 538 -0.99 -1.45 -19.21
N ILE A 539 -1.98 -0.58 -19.47
CA ILE A 539 -3.34 -0.69 -18.89
C ILE A 539 -4.04 -1.96 -19.37
N ILE A 540 -3.97 -2.24 -20.68
CA ILE A 540 -4.64 -3.39 -21.30
C ILE A 540 -3.91 -4.71 -21.00
N ALA A 541 -2.58 -4.69 -20.90
CA ALA A 541 -1.81 -5.84 -20.47
C ALA A 541 -2.18 -6.23 -19.04
N ALA A 542 -2.31 -5.27 -18.11
CA ALA A 542 -2.76 -5.57 -16.75
C ALA A 542 -4.17 -6.19 -16.72
N TYR A 543 -5.12 -5.65 -17.51
CA TYR A 543 -6.46 -6.23 -17.69
C TYR A 543 -6.42 -7.70 -18.16
N TYR A 544 -5.56 -8.04 -19.14
CA TYR A 544 -5.37 -9.41 -19.60
C TYR A 544 -4.59 -10.29 -18.61
N HIS A 545 -3.61 -9.74 -17.89
CA HIS A 545 -2.77 -10.46 -16.94
C HIS A 545 -3.60 -11.02 -15.78
N PHE A 546 -4.52 -10.20 -15.26
CA PHE A 546 -5.48 -10.59 -14.22
C PHE A 546 -6.80 -11.16 -14.79
N ARG A 547 -6.80 -11.48 -16.09
CA ARG A 547 -7.83 -12.28 -16.81
C ARG A 547 -9.24 -11.67 -16.76
N GLN A 548 -9.33 -10.35 -16.76
CA GLN A 548 -10.60 -9.61 -16.71
C GLN A 548 -11.39 -9.67 -18.03
N ASP A 549 -10.75 -10.17 -19.10
CA ASP A 549 -11.37 -10.63 -20.34
C ASP A 549 -12.18 -11.93 -20.19
N THR A 550 -11.92 -12.71 -19.13
CA THR A 550 -12.60 -13.97 -18.81
C THR A 550 -13.59 -13.87 -17.65
N TRP A 551 -13.93 -12.65 -17.21
CA TRP A 551 -14.96 -12.47 -16.19
C TRP A 551 -16.34 -12.82 -16.75
N GLU A 552 -17.06 -13.68 -16.03
CA GLU A 552 -18.45 -13.99 -16.31
C GLU A 552 -19.33 -12.74 -16.12
N GLU A 553 -20.43 -12.64 -16.85
CA GLU A 553 -21.42 -11.58 -16.62
C GLU A 553 -21.97 -11.70 -15.18
N SER A 554 -22.27 -10.56 -14.54
CA SER A 554 -22.98 -10.59 -13.26
C SER A 554 -24.33 -11.34 -13.40
N PRO A 555 -24.90 -11.89 -12.31
CA PRO A 555 -26.21 -12.57 -12.34
C PRO A 555 -27.39 -11.71 -12.86
N GLN A 556 -27.15 -10.41 -13.12
CA GLN A 556 -28.09 -9.47 -13.70
C GLN A 556 -27.86 -9.19 -15.21
N GLY A 557 -26.96 -9.93 -15.88
CA GLY A 557 -26.65 -9.78 -17.31
C GLY A 557 -25.91 -8.48 -17.64
N LYS A 558 -25.08 -7.99 -16.71
CA LYS A 558 -24.22 -6.80 -16.90
C LYS A 558 -22.75 -7.15 -16.64
N VAL A 559 -21.86 -6.66 -17.50
CA VAL A 559 -20.41 -6.60 -17.25
C VAL A 559 -20.08 -5.21 -16.69
N GLY A 560 -19.24 -5.15 -15.64
CA GLY A 560 -18.87 -3.91 -14.96
C GLY A 560 -19.58 -3.70 -13.61
N PRO A 561 -19.48 -2.49 -13.02
CA PRO A 561 -19.93 -2.22 -11.65
C PRO A 561 -21.45 -2.38 -11.47
N ASN A 562 -21.84 -2.95 -10.33
CA ASN A 562 -23.24 -3.22 -9.96
C ASN A 562 -23.74 -2.44 -8.73
N PHE A 563 -23.01 -1.39 -8.36
CA PHE A 563 -23.34 -0.40 -7.34
C PHE A 563 -22.98 1.00 -7.85
N SER A 564 -23.46 2.06 -7.18
CA SER A 564 -23.15 3.45 -7.49
C SER A 564 -22.50 4.16 -6.31
N SER A 565 -21.38 4.82 -6.54
CA SER A 565 -20.67 5.62 -5.52
C SER A 565 -21.41 6.88 -5.08
N TRP A 566 -22.54 7.21 -5.73
CA TRP A 566 -23.17 8.54 -5.66
C TRP A 566 -24.62 8.53 -5.16
N THR A 567 -25.24 7.35 -5.03
CA THR A 567 -26.55 7.16 -4.40
C THR A 567 -26.70 5.72 -3.92
N HIS A 568 -27.49 5.51 -2.87
CA HIS A 568 -27.94 4.18 -2.43
C HIS A 568 -29.27 3.75 -3.12
N ASP A 569 -29.86 4.61 -3.94
CA ASP A 569 -31.09 4.30 -4.68
C ASP A 569 -30.84 3.24 -5.75
N ARG A 570 -31.79 2.32 -5.91
CA ARG A 570 -31.72 1.23 -6.90
C ARG A 570 -31.59 1.77 -8.33
N ASN A 571 -32.27 2.87 -8.60
CA ASN A 571 -32.41 3.50 -9.89
C ASN A 571 -31.86 4.94 -9.84
N GLY A 572 -31.10 5.34 -10.85
CA GLY A 572 -30.45 6.65 -10.89
C GLY A 572 -29.76 6.94 -12.24
N SER A 573 -29.11 8.09 -12.32
CA SER A 573 -28.35 8.50 -13.52
C SER A 573 -26.98 7.80 -13.57
N LEU A 574 -26.48 7.52 -14.77
CA LEU A 574 -25.18 6.88 -15.00
C LEU A 574 -24.00 7.85 -14.84
N HIS A 575 -24.24 9.14 -15.06
CA HIS A 575 -23.23 10.20 -15.05
C HIS A 575 -23.70 11.40 -14.19
N PRO A 576 -23.98 11.23 -12.88
CA PRO A 576 -24.62 12.24 -12.03
C PRO A 576 -23.84 13.54 -11.85
N GLY A 577 -22.56 13.58 -12.23
CA GLY A 577 -21.79 14.82 -12.36
C GLY A 577 -22.30 15.75 -13.47
N SER A 578 -23.04 15.22 -14.46
CA SER A 578 -23.56 15.98 -15.60
C SER A 578 -24.99 16.50 -15.38
N PRO A 579 -25.24 17.81 -15.59
CA PRO A 579 -26.59 18.37 -15.63
C PRO A 579 -27.34 18.12 -16.97
N ASP A 580 -26.81 17.30 -17.87
CA ASP A 580 -27.46 16.86 -19.13
C ASP A 580 -27.80 15.36 -19.16
N ASP A 581 -27.49 14.63 -18.09
CA ASP A 581 -27.85 13.23 -17.98
C ASP A 581 -29.32 13.10 -17.54
N ASP A 582 -30.11 12.45 -18.40
CA ASP A 582 -31.52 12.16 -18.25
C ASP A 582 -31.79 10.65 -18.12
N THR A 583 -30.75 9.85 -17.88
CA THR A 583 -30.86 8.41 -17.59
C THR A 583 -31.45 8.13 -16.21
N ASN A 584 -32.13 6.99 -16.09
CA ASN A 584 -32.72 6.49 -14.84
C ASN A 584 -32.59 4.95 -14.78
N GLU A 585 -31.34 4.51 -14.92
CA GLU A 585 -30.96 3.10 -15.04
C GLU A 585 -30.89 2.39 -13.69
N ILE A 586 -30.85 1.06 -13.69
CA ILE A 586 -30.52 0.29 -12.49
C ILE A 586 -29.02 0.45 -12.22
N VAL A 587 -28.68 1.19 -11.16
CA VAL A 587 -27.31 1.54 -10.76
C VAL A 587 -26.87 0.86 -9.46
N ASN A 588 -27.80 0.41 -8.62
CA ASN A 588 -27.51 -0.45 -7.47
C ASN A 588 -28.27 -1.77 -7.57
N CYS A 589 -27.53 -2.89 -7.46
CA CYS A 589 -28.05 -4.25 -7.46
C CYS A 589 -28.10 -4.88 -6.05
N TYR A 590 -27.58 -4.21 -5.02
CA TYR A 590 -27.52 -4.67 -3.62
C TYR A 590 -26.82 -6.04 -3.42
N VAL A 591 -25.87 -6.39 -4.29
CA VAL A 591 -25.14 -7.67 -4.25
C VAL A 591 -24.42 -7.81 -2.92
N ASP A 592 -24.73 -8.86 -2.15
CA ASP A 592 -23.99 -9.17 -0.92
C ASP A 592 -22.65 -9.82 -1.26
N ALA A 593 -21.57 -9.12 -0.88
CA ALA A 593 -20.20 -9.52 -1.17
C ALA A 593 -19.49 -10.14 0.06
N GLN A 594 -20.02 -9.91 1.26
CA GLN A 594 -19.38 -10.25 2.54
C GLN A 594 -19.30 -11.76 2.84
N GLY A 595 -20.16 -12.56 2.21
CA GLY A 595 -20.36 -13.96 2.57
C GLY A 595 -21.07 -14.17 3.91
N THR A 596 -21.53 -15.39 4.16
CA THR A 596 -22.33 -15.73 5.35
C THR A 596 -21.83 -17.01 6.04
N GLY A 597 -22.14 -17.16 7.33
CA GLY A 597 -21.68 -18.29 8.13
C GLY A 597 -20.15 -18.35 8.20
N GLU A 598 -19.57 -19.53 8.01
CA GLU A 598 -18.11 -19.74 8.05
C GLU A 598 -17.38 -19.10 6.85
N GLU A 599 -18.09 -18.71 5.79
CA GLU A 599 -17.51 -17.95 4.66
C GLU A 599 -17.64 -16.43 4.82
N SER A 600 -18.19 -15.94 5.93
CA SER A 600 -18.29 -14.50 6.15
C SER A 600 -16.93 -13.88 6.39
N HIS A 601 -16.55 -12.90 5.56
CA HIS A 601 -15.33 -12.11 5.66
C HIS A 601 -15.24 -11.33 6.99
N GLY A 602 -16.37 -11.12 7.68
CA GLY A 602 -16.38 -10.67 9.08
C GLY A 602 -15.56 -11.58 10.01
N THR A 603 -15.45 -12.87 9.73
CA THR A 603 -14.58 -13.81 10.47
C THR A 603 -13.11 -13.42 10.32
N ILE A 604 -12.66 -13.15 9.09
CA ILE A 604 -11.30 -12.68 8.79
C ILE A 604 -11.05 -11.30 9.41
N ALA A 605 -12.05 -10.41 9.37
CA ALA A 605 -11.96 -9.11 10.04
C ALA A 605 -11.76 -9.25 11.56
N ARG A 606 -12.49 -10.16 12.21
CA ARG A 606 -12.35 -10.47 13.64
C ARG A 606 -10.98 -11.07 13.97
N GLU A 607 -10.51 -12.03 13.18
CA GLU A 607 -9.21 -12.68 13.38
C GLU A 607 -8.05 -11.68 13.24
N VAL A 608 -8.07 -10.83 12.21
CA VAL A 608 -7.08 -9.76 12.01
C VAL A 608 -7.14 -8.72 13.15
N ALA A 609 -8.32 -8.34 13.62
CA ALA A 609 -8.46 -7.40 14.73
C ALA A 609 -7.98 -7.97 16.08
N ALA A 610 -8.31 -9.24 16.38
CA ALA A 610 -7.91 -9.90 17.61
C ALA A 610 -6.39 -10.15 17.62
N GLU A 611 -5.85 -10.63 16.51
CA GLU A 611 -4.41 -10.88 16.37
C GLU A 611 -3.58 -9.60 16.22
N GLY A 612 -4.17 -8.49 15.75
CA GLY A 612 -3.59 -7.16 15.69
C GLY A 612 -3.74 -6.32 16.98
N THR A 613 -4.42 -6.86 18.00
CA THR A 613 -4.51 -6.23 19.33
C THR A 613 -3.23 -6.47 20.14
N VAL A 614 -2.56 -5.40 20.54
CA VAL A 614 -1.26 -5.44 21.22
C VAL A 614 -1.42 -5.26 22.72
N LEU A 615 -1.00 -6.24 23.53
CA LEU A 615 -0.98 -6.11 25.00
C LEU A 615 0.32 -5.45 25.45
N LEU A 616 0.21 -4.23 25.98
CA LEU A 616 1.35 -3.40 26.38
C LEU A 616 1.74 -3.59 27.86
N LYS A 617 0.75 -3.84 28.73
CA LYS A 617 0.95 -4.01 30.18
C LYS A 617 0.03 -5.08 30.73
N ASN A 618 0.55 -5.97 31.59
CA ASN A 618 -0.25 -6.97 32.32
C ASN A 618 0.32 -7.24 33.74
N THR A 619 0.05 -6.34 34.67
CA THR A 619 0.49 -6.44 36.07
C THR A 619 -0.30 -7.51 36.82
N ASN A 620 0.40 -8.37 37.59
CA ASN A 620 -0.19 -9.42 38.44
C ASN A 620 -1.10 -10.41 37.69
N ASN A 621 -0.82 -10.69 36.41
CA ASN A 621 -1.63 -11.54 35.53
C ASN A 621 -3.12 -11.16 35.61
N THR A 622 -3.40 -9.86 35.43
CA THR A 622 -4.76 -9.31 35.46
C THR A 622 -5.56 -9.70 34.22
N LEU A 623 -4.86 -9.97 33.12
CA LEU A 623 -5.37 -10.63 31.94
C LEU A 623 -4.74 -12.03 31.77
N PRO A 624 -5.46 -13.00 31.19
CA PRO A 624 -6.84 -12.88 30.69
C PRO A 624 -7.90 -12.81 31.80
N LEU A 625 -9.06 -12.22 31.48
CA LEU A 625 -10.25 -12.20 32.34
C LEU A 625 -10.91 -13.59 32.37
N SER A 626 -11.53 -13.94 33.50
CA SER A 626 -12.34 -15.16 33.59
C SER A 626 -13.81 -14.88 33.26
N ARG A 627 -14.41 -15.71 32.40
CA ARG A 627 -15.86 -15.73 32.12
C ARG A 627 -16.68 -16.22 33.32
N THR A 628 -16.05 -16.88 34.30
CA THR A 628 -16.67 -17.32 35.57
C THR A 628 -15.98 -16.64 36.77
N VAL A 629 -16.56 -15.52 37.21
CA VAL A 629 -16.09 -14.74 38.37
C VAL A 629 -17.23 -14.47 39.35
N SER A 630 -16.88 -14.33 40.62
CA SER A 630 -17.82 -13.96 41.69
C SER A 630 -17.13 -13.05 42.70
N GLY A 631 -17.81 -11.98 43.13
CA GLY A 631 -17.28 -11.07 44.14
C GLY A 631 -17.32 -11.69 45.54
N SER A 632 -16.42 -11.25 46.42
CA SER A 632 -16.34 -11.73 47.82
C SER A 632 -17.58 -11.46 48.68
N SER A 633 -18.53 -10.67 48.16
CA SER A 633 -19.78 -10.28 48.80
C SER A 633 -21.02 -10.43 47.89
N GLY A 634 -20.89 -11.03 46.70
CA GLY A 634 -21.99 -11.15 45.73
C GLY A 634 -21.50 -11.27 44.28
N LYS A 635 -22.11 -10.50 43.37
CA LYS A 635 -21.63 -10.39 41.98
C LYS A 635 -20.24 -9.74 41.93
N TYR A 636 -19.45 -10.08 40.93
CA TYR A 636 -18.24 -9.33 40.60
C TYR A 636 -18.63 -8.02 39.90
N ARG A 637 -18.09 -6.88 40.30
CA ARG A 637 -18.59 -5.57 39.89
C ARG A 637 -17.66 -4.93 38.87
N VAL A 638 -18.13 -4.81 37.64
CA VAL A 638 -17.35 -4.25 36.53
C VAL A 638 -17.95 -2.91 36.13
N GLY A 639 -17.10 -1.93 35.88
CA GLY A 639 -17.48 -0.67 35.24
C GLY A 639 -16.77 -0.55 33.90
N VAL A 640 -17.48 -0.09 32.88
CA VAL A 640 -16.95 0.26 31.56
C VAL A 640 -17.10 1.76 31.40
N TYR A 641 -16.03 2.46 31.01
CA TYR A 641 -15.94 3.91 31.04
C TYR A 641 -15.35 4.46 29.75
N GLY A 642 -15.85 5.61 29.31
CA GLY A 642 -15.38 6.32 28.12
C GLY A 642 -16.34 6.19 26.93
N GLU A 643 -16.36 7.23 26.10
CA GLU A 643 -17.17 7.32 24.87
C GLU A 643 -16.77 6.24 23.85
N ASP A 644 -15.47 5.94 23.77
CA ASP A 644 -14.86 4.95 22.86
C ASP A 644 -15.28 3.49 23.14
N ALA A 645 -15.98 3.23 24.25
CA ALA A 645 -16.61 1.94 24.51
C ALA A 645 -17.93 1.74 23.74
N GLY A 646 -18.58 2.83 23.30
CA GLY A 646 -20.00 2.84 22.92
C GLY A 646 -20.31 2.99 21.43
N PRO A 647 -21.59 2.92 21.04
CA PRO A 647 -22.05 2.99 19.65
C PRO A 647 -22.12 4.42 19.07
N GLY A 648 -21.89 5.45 19.88
CA GLY A 648 -22.09 6.86 19.47
C GLY A 648 -23.53 7.11 18.99
N GLN A 649 -23.65 7.78 17.85
CA GLN A 649 -24.88 8.03 17.10
C GLN A 649 -25.08 7.06 15.91
N GLY A 650 -24.28 5.98 15.86
CA GLY A 650 -24.20 5.03 14.74
C GLY A 650 -22.90 5.18 13.93
N PRO A 651 -22.42 4.12 13.25
CA PRO A 651 -21.09 4.09 12.64
C PRO A 651 -20.97 4.96 11.37
N ASN A 652 -22.03 5.04 10.56
CA ASN A 652 -22.00 5.74 9.28
C ASN A 652 -22.59 7.17 9.36
N VAL A 653 -22.84 7.69 10.56
CA VAL A 653 -23.51 8.99 10.79
C VAL A 653 -22.73 10.19 10.23
N CYS A 654 -21.41 10.06 10.10
CA CYS A 654 -20.54 11.02 9.44
C CYS A 654 -20.07 10.43 8.10
N ALA A 655 -20.15 11.24 7.03
CA ALA A 655 -19.62 10.89 5.71
C ALA A 655 -18.10 10.67 5.78
N ASP A 656 -17.59 9.71 5.00
CA ASP A 656 -16.16 9.32 4.97
C ASP A 656 -15.54 9.10 6.36
N ARG A 657 -16.36 8.73 7.36
CA ARG A 657 -16.03 8.57 8.78
C ARG A 657 -15.40 9.80 9.45
N GLY A 658 -15.65 11.01 8.92
CA GLY A 658 -15.08 12.29 9.38
C GLY A 658 -15.49 12.81 10.77
N CYS A 659 -15.64 11.94 11.78
CA CYS A 659 -15.84 12.36 13.17
C CYS A 659 -15.47 11.30 14.22
N ASN A 660 -14.73 11.73 15.25
CA ASN A 660 -14.45 10.92 16.44
C ASN A 660 -15.64 10.96 17.41
N GLN A 661 -16.48 9.92 17.37
CA GLN A 661 -17.62 9.74 18.27
C GLN A 661 -17.99 8.25 18.41
N GLY A 662 -18.28 7.81 19.64
CA GLY A 662 -18.34 6.37 19.94
C GLY A 662 -16.99 5.68 19.80
N THR A 663 -16.99 4.37 19.53
CA THR A 663 -15.78 3.56 19.35
C THR A 663 -15.07 3.83 18.02
N LEU A 664 -13.75 4.03 18.06
CA LEU A 664 -12.96 4.34 16.86
C LEU A 664 -12.52 3.05 16.15
N ALA A 665 -13.18 2.71 15.04
CA ALA A 665 -12.93 1.48 14.27
C ALA A 665 -12.18 1.70 12.93
N SER A 666 -12.11 2.94 12.46
CA SER A 666 -11.44 3.42 11.23
C SER A 666 -11.07 4.90 11.44
N GLY A 667 -10.03 5.40 10.77
CA GLY A 667 -9.86 6.85 10.56
C GLY A 667 -10.75 7.35 9.42
N TRP A 668 -10.54 8.59 8.97
CA TRP A 668 -11.41 9.24 7.96
C TRP A 668 -10.78 9.49 6.59
N GLY A 669 -11.62 9.66 5.56
CA GLY A 669 -11.24 10.03 4.19
C GLY A 669 -11.46 8.91 3.16
N SER A 670 -10.75 8.96 2.03
CA SER A 670 -10.79 7.95 0.97
C SER A 670 -10.40 6.54 1.43
N GLY A 671 -9.56 6.45 2.47
CA GLY A 671 -9.23 5.17 3.10
C GLY A 671 -10.38 4.50 3.85
N ALA A 672 -11.46 5.22 4.16
CA ALA A 672 -12.56 4.75 5.00
C ALA A 672 -13.75 4.22 4.17
N VAL A 673 -14.57 3.37 4.79
CA VAL A 673 -15.73 2.72 4.14
C VAL A 673 -16.97 2.75 5.04
N ASP A 674 -18.14 2.49 4.47
CA ASP A 674 -19.39 2.33 5.22
C ASP A 674 -19.43 0.98 5.93
N PHE A 675 -19.71 1.00 7.23
CA PHE A 675 -19.84 -0.19 8.05
C PHE A 675 -21.18 -0.90 7.75
N PRO A 676 -21.21 -2.21 7.43
CA PRO A 676 -22.46 -2.98 7.35
C PRO A 676 -23.11 -3.13 8.73
N TYR A 677 -22.26 -3.21 9.76
CA TYR A 677 -22.55 -3.11 11.18
C TYR A 677 -21.25 -2.73 11.91
N LEU A 678 -21.33 -2.36 13.20
CA LEU A 678 -20.15 -2.18 14.05
C LEU A 678 -20.44 -2.72 15.45
N VAL A 679 -19.77 -3.81 15.82
CA VAL A 679 -19.83 -4.35 17.19
C VAL A 679 -18.94 -3.50 18.09
N ASN A 680 -19.55 -2.66 18.92
CA ASN A 680 -18.79 -1.83 19.87
C ASN A 680 -18.37 -2.63 21.12
N PRO A 681 -17.31 -2.22 21.84
CA PRO A 681 -16.83 -2.92 23.02
C PRO A 681 -17.86 -3.10 24.14
N TRP A 682 -18.78 -2.16 24.34
CA TRP A 682 -19.81 -2.23 25.37
C TRP A 682 -20.83 -3.36 25.11
N ASP A 683 -21.30 -3.52 23.87
CA ASP A 683 -22.25 -4.58 23.51
C ASP A 683 -21.61 -5.98 23.52
N ALA A 684 -20.34 -6.08 23.13
CA ALA A 684 -19.57 -7.31 23.27
C ALA A 684 -19.31 -7.68 24.74
N LEU A 685 -18.93 -6.72 25.60
CA LEU A 685 -18.68 -6.96 27.03
C LEU A 685 -19.95 -7.34 27.80
N GLN A 686 -21.12 -6.78 27.45
CA GLN A 686 -22.41 -7.23 27.99
C GLN A 686 -22.71 -8.69 27.64
N SER A 687 -22.31 -9.13 26.44
CA SER A 687 -22.51 -10.49 25.96
C SER A 687 -21.50 -11.50 26.55
N ALA A 688 -20.36 -11.01 27.06
CA ALA A 688 -19.24 -11.85 27.49
C ALA A 688 -19.39 -12.49 28.90
N TRP A 689 -20.27 -11.96 29.76
CA TRP A 689 -20.45 -12.40 31.15
C TRP A 689 -21.93 -12.69 31.52
N PRO A 690 -22.23 -13.76 32.28
CA PRO A 690 -23.56 -14.00 32.80
C PRO A 690 -24.00 -12.94 33.82
N SER A 691 -25.17 -12.33 33.59
CA SER A 691 -25.73 -11.24 34.40
C SER A 691 -25.90 -11.63 35.88
N GLU A 692 -26.06 -12.92 36.16
CA GLU A 692 -26.23 -13.52 37.49
C GLU A 692 -24.96 -13.42 38.32
N SER A 693 -23.80 -13.41 37.64
CA SER A 693 -22.46 -13.46 38.23
C SER A 693 -21.75 -12.10 38.26
N VAL A 694 -22.06 -11.21 37.30
CA VAL A 694 -21.41 -9.90 37.13
C VAL A 694 -22.42 -8.75 37.18
N ASP A 695 -22.10 -7.69 37.94
CA ASP A 695 -22.76 -6.39 37.91
C ASP A 695 -21.95 -5.47 37.00
N LEU A 696 -22.19 -5.59 35.69
CA LEU A 696 -21.58 -4.77 34.65
C LEU A 696 -22.34 -3.45 34.50
N ARG A 697 -21.65 -2.32 34.42
CA ARG A 697 -22.26 -0.98 34.22
C ARG A 697 -21.44 -0.14 33.24
N GLY A 698 -22.12 0.49 32.29
CA GLY A 698 -21.50 1.34 31.28
C GLY A 698 -21.74 2.82 31.55
N HIS A 699 -20.66 3.61 31.50
CA HIS A 699 -20.66 5.06 31.52
C HIS A 699 -19.96 5.54 30.24
N LEU A 700 -20.73 5.54 29.14
CA LEU A 700 -20.25 5.74 27.77
C LEU A 700 -19.99 7.23 27.48
N SER A 701 -19.18 7.87 28.33
CA SER A 701 -18.81 9.29 28.27
C SER A 701 -17.50 9.51 29.02
N ASN A 702 -16.71 10.49 28.57
CA ASN A 702 -15.44 10.84 29.21
C ASN A 702 -15.60 11.75 30.45
N ASN A 703 -16.83 12.13 30.81
CA ASN A 703 -17.15 12.87 32.03
C ASN A 703 -17.77 11.94 33.09
N VAL A 704 -16.93 11.28 33.88
CA VAL A 704 -17.33 10.28 34.89
C VAL A 704 -17.23 10.86 36.30
N ALA A 705 -18.28 10.71 37.11
CA ALA A 705 -18.25 11.17 38.50
C ALA A 705 -17.58 10.13 39.41
N VAL A 706 -16.81 10.60 40.41
CA VAL A 706 -16.03 9.75 41.32
C VAL A 706 -16.89 8.68 42.03
N GLN A 707 -18.16 8.99 42.34
CA GLN A 707 -19.07 8.06 43.01
C GLN A 707 -19.33 6.78 42.18
N ASP A 708 -19.32 6.88 40.85
CA ASP A 708 -19.57 5.76 39.93
C ASP A 708 -18.35 4.84 39.77
N LEU A 709 -17.24 5.17 40.44
CA LEU A 709 -15.98 4.41 40.48
C LEU A 709 -15.78 3.65 41.80
N LEU A 710 -16.34 4.16 42.92
CA LEU A 710 -15.98 3.71 44.27
C LEU A 710 -16.35 2.25 44.57
N ASP A 711 -17.41 1.72 43.96
CA ASP A 711 -17.96 0.38 44.25
C ASP A 711 -17.74 -0.62 43.10
N ARG A 712 -16.55 -0.60 42.47
CA ARG A 712 -16.14 -1.52 41.39
C ARG A 712 -14.97 -2.40 41.84
N ASP A 713 -14.94 -3.64 41.35
CA ASP A 713 -13.82 -4.57 41.51
C ASP A 713 -12.85 -4.48 40.30
N LEU A 714 -13.39 -4.18 39.11
CA LEU A 714 -12.67 -3.91 37.86
C LEU A 714 -13.28 -2.69 37.16
N CYS A 715 -12.43 -1.82 36.62
CA CYS A 715 -12.81 -0.72 35.74
C CYS A 715 -12.08 -0.87 34.40
N ILE A 716 -12.83 -0.93 33.30
CA ILE A 716 -12.32 -0.98 31.94
C ILE A 716 -12.53 0.40 31.33
N VAL A 717 -11.46 1.04 30.85
CA VAL A 717 -11.48 2.40 30.29
C VAL A 717 -11.11 2.36 28.83
N PHE A 718 -11.91 3.06 28.01
CA PHE A 718 -11.72 3.23 26.58
C PHE A 718 -11.41 4.68 26.27
N ALA A 719 -10.40 4.91 25.43
CA ALA A 719 -10.00 6.23 24.97
C ALA A 719 -9.35 6.12 23.58
N ASN A 720 -9.38 7.18 22.79
CA ASN A 720 -8.89 7.13 21.42
C ASN A 720 -8.15 8.39 20.98
N ALA A 721 -7.53 8.32 19.80
CA ALA A 721 -7.06 9.49 19.06
C ALA A 721 -7.17 9.22 17.55
N ASP A 722 -7.99 10.02 16.88
CA ASP A 722 -8.38 9.90 15.48
C ASP A 722 -7.61 10.86 14.56
N GLY A 723 -7.73 10.66 13.26
CA GLY A 723 -7.13 11.47 12.19
C GLY A 723 -7.45 10.86 10.83
N GLY A 724 -7.07 11.53 9.74
CA GLY A 724 -7.39 11.05 8.41
C GLY A 724 -6.94 11.94 7.28
N GLU A 725 -7.65 11.86 6.17
CA GLU A 725 -7.34 12.63 4.97
C GLU A 725 -7.62 14.14 5.11
N GLY A 726 -6.74 14.96 4.53
CA GLY A 726 -6.70 16.43 4.70
C GLY A 726 -7.91 17.20 4.20
N PHE A 727 -8.76 16.64 3.32
CA PHE A 727 -9.97 17.32 2.85
C PHE A 727 -11.08 17.39 3.91
N ILE A 728 -10.92 16.69 5.05
CA ILE A 728 -11.86 16.66 6.17
C ILE A 728 -11.20 17.24 7.42
N LYS A 729 -11.89 18.21 8.04
CA LYS A 729 -11.58 18.74 9.36
C LYS A 729 -12.54 18.18 10.40
N ASN A 730 -12.03 17.73 11.55
CA ASN A 730 -12.86 17.44 12.72
C ASN A 730 -12.34 18.17 13.98
N ASP A 731 -13.24 18.79 14.75
CA ASP A 731 -12.92 19.75 15.82
C ASP A 731 -11.79 20.74 15.40
N ASP A 732 -10.57 20.61 15.92
CA ASP A 732 -9.41 21.44 15.55
C ASP A 732 -8.39 20.74 14.61
N ILE A 733 -8.58 19.45 14.29
CA ILE A 733 -7.65 18.58 13.53
C ILE A 733 -7.93 18.65 12.03
N ASP A 734 -6.91 18.94 11.22
CA ASP A 734 -6.97 19.18 9.76
C ASP A 734 -6.27 18.02 9.00
N GLY A 735 -6.90 16.83 9.01
CA GLY A 735 -6.27 15.57 8.59
C GLY A 735 -5.20 15.06 9.57
N ASP A 736 -4.05 15.74 9.64
CA ASP A 736 -2.94 15.41 10.54
C ASP A 736 -3.24 15.79 12.00
N ARG A 737 -2.81 14.96 12.95
CA ARG A 737 -3.07 15.12 14.39
C ARG A 737 -2.18 16.20 15.01
N ASN A 738 -2.81 17.30 15.45
CA ASN A 738 -2.17 18.43 16.14
C ASN A 738 -1.14 18.04 17.22
N ASP A 739 -1.35 16.92 17.92
CA ASP A 739 -0.37 16.30 18.82
C ASP A 739 -0.52 14.75 18.88
N LEU A 740 0.21 14.11 19.79
CA LEU A 740 0.15 12.66 20.03
C LEU A 740 -0.60 12.29 21.33
N TYR A 741 -1.49 13.12 21.88
CA TYR A 741 -2.26 12.79 23.09
C TYR A 741 -3.61 12.13 22.78
N LEU A 742 -4.23 11.55 23.81
CA LEU A 742 -5.59 11.00 23.72
C LEU A 742 -6.61 12.15 23.62
N GLN A 743 -7.43 12.09 22.58
CA GLN A 743 -8.47 13.07 22.29
C GLN A 743 -9.65 12.95 23.27
N ARG A 744 -10.65 13.83 23.12
CA ARG A 744 -11.90 13.81 23.92
C ARG A 744 -11.64 13.84 25.45
N ASN A 745 -10.51 14.38 25.91
CA ASN A 745 -10.03 14.37 27.30
C ASN A 745 -9.72 12.94 27.87
N GLY A 746 -9.33 12.00 27.01
CA GLY A 746 -9.11 10.59 27.37
C GLY A 746 -8.05 10.34 28.44
N SER A 747 -6.94 11.10 28.45
CA SER A 747 -5.90 10.96 29.48
C SER A 747 -6.44 11.20 30.89
N ALA A 748 -7.17 12.31 31.10
CA ALA A 748 -7.72 12.66 32.41
C ALA A 748 -8.86 11.73 32.85
N LEU A 749 -9.60 11.14 31.89
CA LEU A 749 -10.53 10.03 32.18
C LEU A 749 -9.77 8.83 32.77
N ILE A 750 -8.69 8.38 32.12
CA ILE A 750 -7.91 7.23 32.59
C ILE A 750 -7.28 7.53 33.96
N GLU A 751 -6.68 8.71 34.14
CA GLU A 751 -6.13 9.14 35.43
C GLU A 751 -7.18 9.11 36.54
N GLY A 752 -8.37 9.69 36.30
CA GLY A 752 -9.47 9.74 37.26
C GLY A 752 -10.01 8.35 37.61
N VAL A 753 -10.15 7.45 36.63
CA VAL A 753 -10.57 6.06 36.88
C VAL A 753 -9.50 5.30 37.66
N ALA A 754 -8.22 5.41 37.26
CA ALA A 754 -7.10 4.72 37.90
C ALA A 754 -6.88 5.15 39.37
N GLN A 755 -7.24 6.40 39.72
CA GLN A 755 -7.14 6.90 41.09
C GLN A 755 -8.33 6.49 41.99
N HIS A 756 -9.49 6.16 41.42
CA HIS A 756 -10.74 6.02 42.20
C HIS A 756 -11.48 4.69 42.01
N CYS A 757 -11.09 3.83 41.07
CA CYS A 757 -11.68 2.50 40.89
C CYS A 757 -11.65 1.69 42.20
N GLY A 758 -12.81 1.20 42.65
CA GLY A 758 -12.93 0.47 43.92
C GLY A 758 -12.48 1.27 45.14
N GLY A 759 -12.55 2.60 45.10
CA GLY A 759 -12.01 3.49 46.14
C GLY A 759 -10.48 3.58 46.17
N GLY A 760 -9.81 3.26 45.06
CA GLY A 760 -8.35 3.11 44.99
C GLY A 760 -7.86 1.68 45.27
N HIS A 761 -8.75 0.70 45.21
CA HIS A 761 -8.44 -0.73 45.44
C HIS A 761 -8.92 -1.66 44.30
N GLY A 762 -9.75 -1.15 43.37
CA GLY A 762 -10.15 -1.88 42.18
C GLY A 762 -9.03 -1.90 41.12
N LYS A 763 -9.10 -2.86 40.20
CA LYS A 763 -8.16 -2.92 39.07
C LYS A 763 -8.63 -2.00 37.93
N THR A 764 -7.74 -1.22 37.33
CA THR A 764 -8.04 -0.51 36.08
C THR A 764 -7.35 -1.20 34.89
N LEU A 765 -8.13 -1.44 33.84
CA LEU A 765 -7.67 -1.84 32.51
C LEU A 765 -7.92 -0.69 31.54
N VAL A 766 -7.00 -0.45 30.61
CA VAL A 766 -7.14 0.55 29.55
C VAL A 766 -7.09 -0.12 28.18
N VAL A 767 -7.96 0.31 27.27
CA VAL A 767 -7.93 -0.01 25.84
C VAL A 767 -7.79 1.32 25.08
N VAL A 768 -6.89 1.34 24.09
CA VAL A 768 -6.72 2.48 23.18
C VAL A 768 -6.97 2.06 21.74
N HIS A 769 -7.85 2.79 21.05
CA HIS A 769 -8.01 2.76 19.59
C HIS A 769 -7.39 4.02 18.98
N SER A 770 -6.58 3.91 17.93
CA SER A 770 -5.95 5.08 17.32
C SER A 770 -5.36 4.78 15.94
N ILE A 771 -5.25 5.84 15.14
CA ILE A 771 -4.58 5.84 13.83
C ILE A 771 -3.04 5.69 13.89
N GLY A 772 -2.44 5.75 15.08
CA GLY A 772 -0.99 5.69 15.26
C GLY A 772 -0.58 5.94 16.72
N PRO A 773 0.72 5.97 17.06
CA PRO A 773 1.17 6.04 18.44
C PRO A 773 0.61 7.26 19.19
N VAL A 774 0.42 7.11 20.51
CA VAL A 774 0.00 8.18 21.43
C VAL A 774 0.85 8.16 22.71
N ILE A 775 0.99 9.30 23.38
CA ILE A 775 1.79 9.46 24.59
C ILE A 775 1.08 8.84 25.79
N LEU A 776 1.63 7.70 26.25
CA LEU A 776 1.06 6.91 27.34
C LEU A 776 1.50 7.38 28.73
N GLY A 777 2.60 8.12 28.81
CA GLY A 777 3.30 8.51 30.05
C GLY A 777 2.45 9.13 31.17
N PRO A 778 1.42 9.96 30.91
CA PRO A 778 0.55 10.49 31.95
C PRO A 778 -0.20 9.43 32.77
N TRP A 779 -0.44 8.24 32.19
CA TRP A 779 -1.37 7.26 32.78
C TRP A 779 -0.88 5.81 32.82
N ILE A 780 -0.04 5.35 31.88
CA ILE A 780 0.32 3.92 31.78
C ILE A 780 1.07 3.40 32.99
N ASP A 781 1.93 4.23 33.61
CA ASP A 781 2.76 3.88 34.76
C ASP A 781 2.04 4.06 36.10
N LEU A 782 0.77 4.51 36.12
CA LEU A 782 -0.01 4.66 37.34
C LEU A 782 -0.22 3.29 38.05
N PRO A 783 -0.09 3.21 39.38
CA PRO A 783 -0.32 1.97 40.13
C PRO A 783 -1.74 1.38 39.99
N GLY A 784 -2.75 2.21 39.67
CA GLY A 784 -4.12 1.75 39.41
C GLY A 784 -4.27 1.04 38.06
N VAL A 785 -3.47 1.40 37.05
CA VAL A 785 -3.49 0.77 35.72
C VAL A 785 -2.76 -0.57 35.79
N HIS A 786 -3.56 -1.63 35.87
CA HIS A 786 -3.11 -3.02 35.95
C HIS A 786 -2.85 -3.62 34.56
N ALA A 787 -3.61 -3.22 33.54
CA ALA A 787 -3.41 -3.68 32.18
C ALA A 787 -3.68 -2.58 31.15
N GLY A 788 -3.03 -2.69 29.98
CA GLY A 788 -3.17 -1.76 28.87
C GLY A 788 -3.06 -2.50 27.53
N LEU A 789 -4.05 -2.33 26.65
CA LEU A 789 -4.07 -2.87 25.29
C LEU A 789 -4.17 -1.75 24.25
N TYR A 790 -3.65 -2.02 23.06
CA TYR A 790 -3.76 -1.20 21.87
C TYR A 790 -4.56 -1.98 20.82
N GLY A 791 -5.78 -1.52 20.52
CA GLY A 791 -6.67 -2.14 19.52
C GLY A 791 -6.44 -1.61 18.10
N ASN A 792 -5.58 -0.60 17.92
CA ASN A 792 -5.36 0.08 16.64
C ASN A 792 -6.69 0.57 16.05
N LEU A 793 -7.09 0.09 14.87
CA LEU A 793 -8.37 0.35 14.21
C LEU A 793 -8.99 -0.98 13.73
N PRO A 794 -9.87 -1.61 14.54
CA PRO A 794 -10.25 -3.01 14.37
C PRO A 794 -11.43 -3.30 13.42
N GLY A 795 -11.96 -2.32 12.67
CA GLY A 795 -13.06 -2.55 11.73
C GLY A 795 -14.37 -3.01 12.39
N GLN A 796 -15.26 -3.67 11.63
CA GLN A 796 -16.64 -3.97 12.06
C GLN A 796 -16.77 -4.89 13.30
N GLU A 797 -15.73 -5.66 13.62
CA GLU A 797 -15.71 -6.65 14.70
C GLU A 797 -15.04 -6.16 16.00
N SER A 798 -14.71 -4.86 16.09
CA SER A 798 -14.05 -4.18 17.22
C SER A 798 -14.23 -4.85 18.60
N GLY A 799 -15.46 -4.83 19.12
CA GLY A 799 -15.77 -5.36 20.45
C GLY A 799 -15.65 -6.88 20.57
N ASN A 800 -15.99 -7.63 19.52
CA ASN A 800 -15.90 -9.10 19.51
C ASN A 800 -14.43 -9.55 19.55
N ALA A 801 -13.62 -8.99 18.66
CA ALA A 801 -12.18 -9.27 18.57
C ALA A 801 -11.45 -8.90 19.87
N LEU A 802 -11.79 -7.75 20.45
CA LEU A 802 -11.27 -7.34 21.75
C LEU A 802 -11.70 -8.29 22.88
N VAL A 803 -12.94 -8.78 22.89
CA VAL A 803 -13.42 -9.75 23.89
C VAL A 803 -12.63 -11.05 23.82
N ASP A 804 -12.33 -11.57 22.63
CA ASP A 804 -11.55 -12.81 22.48
C ASP A 804 -10.15 -12.69 23.12
N VAL A 805 -9.50 -11.53 22.95
CA VAL A 805 -8.20 -11.23 23.57
C VAL A 805 -8.35 -10.95 25.08
N LEU A 806 -9.35 -10.19 25.51
CA LEU A 806 -9.57 -9.87 26.94
C LEU A 806 -9.83 -11.12 27.78
N PHE A 807 -10.59 -12.08 27.27
CA PHE A 807 -10.88 -13.35 27.95
C PHE A 807 -9.84 -14.44 27.65
N GLY A 808 -8.91 -14.18 26.74
CA GLY A 808 -7.82 -15.10 26.41
C GLY A 808 -8.30 -16.36 25.71
N ASP A 809 -9.41 -16.26 24.96
CA ASP A 809 -9.85 -17.23 23.96
C ASP A 809 -8.91 -17.16 22.74
N VAL A 810 -8.37 -15.97 22.44
CA VAL A 810 -7.22 -15.71 21.57
C VAL A 810 -6.04 -15.23 22.41
N ASP A 811 -4.81 -15.63 22.05
CA ASP A 811 -3.59 -15.13 22.70
C ASP A 811 -3.26 -13.69 22.25
N ALA A 812 -2.83 -12.86 23.19
CA ALA A 812 -2.35 -11.50 22.94
C ALA A 812 -1.01 -11.56 22.17
N SER A 813 -1.08 -11.73 20.86
CA SER A 813 0.11 -12.02 20.04
C SER A 813 0.53 -10.90 19.09
N GLY A 814 -0.30 -9.86 18.96
CA GLY A 814 0.00 -8.67 18.19
C GLY A 814 1.24 -7.94 18.70
N ARG A 815 1.94 -7.26 17.80
CA ARG A 815 3.19 -6.52 18.08
C ARG A 815 3.10 -5.13 17.48
N LEU A 816 3.62 -4.12 18.19
CA LEU A 816 3.59 -2.75 17.73
C LEU A 816 4.28 -2.61 16.35
N PRO A 817 3.60 -2.10 15.32
CA PRO A 817 4.19 -1.87 14.00
C PRO A 817 4.89 -0.50 13.90
N TYR A 818 5.07 0.19 15.04
CA TYR A 818 5.75 1.48 15.25
C TYR A 818 6.28 1.56 16.68
N THR A 819 7.11 2.55 16.99
CA THR A 819 7.56 2.86 18.36
C THR A 819 6.55 3.76 19.08
N ILE A 820 6.40 3.59 20.39
CA ILE A 820 5.65 4.53 21.25
C ILE A 820 6.65 5.30 22.12
N GLY A 821 6.97 6.53 21.69
CA GLY A 821 7.80 7.50 22.42
C GLY A 821 7.18 8.03 23.72
N ARG A 822 7.94 8.86 24.44
CA ARG A 822 7.54 9.56 25.68
C ARG A 822 7.08 10.98 25.40
N SER A 823 7.53 11.58 24.31
CA SER A 823 6.93 12.78 23.71
C SER A 823 7.05 12.73 22.18
N LEU A 824 6.55 13.77 21.48
CA LEU A 824 6.64 13.87 20.02
C LEU A 824 8.07 14.24 19.56
N GLU A 825 8.85 14.89 20.43
CA GLU A 825 10.25 15.25 20.17
C GLU A 825 11.20 14.04 20.16
N ASP A 826 10.83 12.92 20.80
CA ASP A 826 11.63 11.67 20.80
C ASP A 826 11.80 11.04 19.40
N TYR A 827 10.87 11.32 18.48
CA TYR A 827 10.94 10.87 17.08
C TYR A 827 11.84 11.78 16.21
N GLY A 828 12.34 12.89 16.79
CA GLY A 828 13.25 13.81 16.13
C GLY A 828 12.60 14.95 15.35
N PRO A 829 13.42 15.90 14.86
CA PRO A 829 12.95 17.07 14.12
C PRO A 829 12.38 16.73 12.73
N GLY A 830 12.81 15.64 12.09
CA GLY A 830 12.26 15.20 10.80
C GLY A 830 10.86 14.57 10.87
N ALA A 831 10.39 14.23 12.08
CA ALA A 831 9.10 13.57 12.32
C ALA A 831 7.96 14.55 12.66
N GLN A 832 8.19 15.85 12.53
CA GLN A 832 7.21 16.89 12.82
C GLN A 832 6.40 17.22 11.55
N VAL A 833 5.08 17.32 11.66
CA VAL A 833 4.22 17.82 10.57
C VAL A 833 4.41 19.33 10.41
N LEU A 834 4.53 19.80 9.17
CA LEU A 834 4.56 21.21 8.81
C LEU A 834 3.13 21.75 8.71
N TYR A 835 2.62 22.33 9.81
CA TYR A 835 1.26 22.90 9.91
C TYR A 835 1.11 24.31 9.31
N GLU A 836 2.16 25.13 9.38
CA GLU A 836 2.15 26.52 8.90
C GLU A 836 3.34 26.79 7.98
N SER A 837 3.13 27.57 6.91
CA SER A 837 4.21 28.01 6.02
C SER A 837 3.91 29.39 5.41
N ASP A 838 4.92 30.27 5.41
CA ASP A 838 4.91 31.56 4.68
C ASP A 838 5.45 31.39 3.23
N ASP A 839 5.98 30.21 2.87
CA ASP A 839 6.66 29.97 1.59
C ASP A 839 5.69 29.62 0.44
N PRO A 840 5.99 30.04 -0.81
CA PRO A 840 5.12 29.78 -1.96
C PRO A 840 5.16 28.33 -2.45
N VAL A 841 6.06 27.50 -1.90
CA VAL A 841 6.08 26.03 -2.02
C VAL A 841 6.62 25.50 -0.68
N PRO A 842 5.78 25.01 0.24
CA PRO A 842 6.24 24.54 1.55
C PRO A 842 7.26 23.39 1.42
N GLN A 843 8.43 23.52 2.02
CA GLN A 843 9.52 22.53 1.91
C GLN A 843 9.54 21.62 3.15
N VAL A 844 9.42 20.30 2.94
CA VAL A 844 9.44 19.27 3.99
C VAL A 844 10.73 18.47 3.82
N ASN A 845 11.79 18.87 4.54
CA ASN A 845 13.14 18.37 4.33
C ASN A 845 13.46 17.14 5.19
N LEU A 846 13.45 15.95 4.58
CA LEU A 846 13.58 14.65 5.23
C LEU A 846 15.06 14.24 5.47
N TYR A 847 15.85 15.16 6.05
CA TYR A 847 17.29 14.95 6.35
C TYR A 847 17.62 13.73 7.24
N GLN A 848 16.60 13.13 7.86
CA GLN A 848 16.71 11.96 8.73
C GLN A 848 16.03 10.72 8.12
N GLY A 849 15.83 10.67 6.80
CA GLY A 849 15.05 9.61 6.13
C GLY A 849 15.55 8.17 6.29
N LEU A 850 16.83 7.94 6.64
CA LEU A 850 17.32 6.61 7.05
C LEU A 850 16.92 6.23 8.49
N TYR A 851 16.62 7.23 9.32
CA TYR A 851 16.39 7.16 10.76
C TYR A 851 14.91 7.37 11.10
N VAL A 852 14.03 6.59 10.46
CA VAL A 852 12.59 6.52 10.75
C VAL A 852 12.34 5.70 12.02
N ASP A 853 11.41 6.14 12.88
CA ASP A 853 10.92 5.38 14.05
C ASP A 853 12.05 4.81 14.92
N TYR A 854 12.06 3.51 15.22
CA TYR A 854 13.03 2.85 16.09
C TYR A 854 14.48 3.06 15.66
N ARG A 855 14.73 3.31 14.36
CA ARG A 855 16.05 3.63 13.83
C ARG A 855 16.56 4.96 14.39
N HIS A 856 15.67 5.93 14.64
CA HIS A 856 15.95 7.15 15.38
C HIS A 856 16.24 6.85 16.86
N PHE A 857 15.34 6.09 17.51
CA PHE A 857 15.42 5.81 18.94
C PHE A 857 16.69 5.02 19.31
N ASP A 858 17.13 4.08 18.48
CA ASP A 858 18.40 3.38 18.65
C ASP A 858 19.58 4.32 18.39
N LYS A 859 19.61 5.03 17.24
CA LYS A 859 20.70 5.93 16.83
C LYS A 859 21.05 6.99 17.87
N TYR A 860 20.05 7.54 18.55
CA TYR A 860 20.21 8.55 19.60
C TYR A 860 20.09 7.98 21.02
N ASN A 861 20.00 6.66 21.18
CA ASN A 861 19.85 5.94 22.46
C ASN A 861 18.69 6.47 23.33
N ILE A 862 17.59 6.87 22.67
CA ILE A 862 16.35 7.31 23.30
C ILE A 862 15.62 6.06 23.83
N THR A 863 14.98 6.16 25.00
CA THR A 863 14.26 5.05 25.63
C THR A 863 12.75 5.28 25.51
N PRO A 864 12.03 4.55 24.62
CA PRO A 864 10.59 4.72 24.43
C PRO A 864 9.78 4.29 25.68
N HIS A 865 8.45 4.40 25.63
CA HIS A 865 7.60 3.61 26.52
C HIS A 865 7.55 2.16 26.06
N PHE A 866 7.37 1.92 24.76
CA PHE A 866 7.40 0.60 24.14
C PHE A 866 8.04 0.71 22.75
N GLU A 867 8.97 -0.17 22.43
CA GLU A 867 9.71 -0.18 21.17
C GLU A 867 8.95 -0.84 20.01
N PHE A 868 9.37 -0.54 18.78
CA PHE A 868 8.92 -1.26 17.58
C PHE A 868 9.06 -2.78 17.75
N GLY A 869 8.03 -3.52 17.36
CA GLY A 869 7.94 -4.98 17.50
C GLY A 869 7.56 -5.47 18.91
N PHE A 870 7.34 -4.59 19.90
CA PHE A 870 6.97 -5.01 21.26
C PHE A 870 5.52 -5.53 21.37
N GLY A 871 5.30 -6.51 22.24
CA GLY A 871 3.97 -6.96 22.69
C GLY A 871 4.08 -8.14 23.66
N LEU A 872 3.22 -8.19 24.69
CA LEU A 872 3.18 -9.24 25.70
C LEU A 872 2.18 -10.35 25.31
N SER A 873 2.55 -11.62 25.47
CA SER A 873 1.66 -12.78 25.34
C SER A 873 1.11 -13.25 26.70
N TYR A 874 0.07 -14.07 26.69
CA TYR A 874 -0.40 -14.81 27.87
C TYR A 874 0.40 -16.08 28.15
N THR A 875 1.35 -16.44 27.28
CA THR A 875 2.41 -17.42 27.56
C THR A 875 3.79 -16.77 27.47
N THR A 876 4.85 -17.53 27.76
CA THR A 876 6.24 -17.07 27.66
C THR A 876 7.00 -17.90 26.63
N PHE A 877 7.92 -17.26 25.92
CA PHE A 877 8.75 -17.90 24.90
C PHE A 877 10.24 -17.78 25.21
N GLU A 878 11.01 -18.78 24.80
CA GLU A 878 12.47 -18.86 24.94
C GLU A 878 13.07 -19.03 23.53
N PHE A 879 13.94 -18.09 23.15
CA PHE A 879 14.77 -18.19 21.95
C PHE A 879 16.01 -19.01 22.33
N VAL A 880 16.04 -20.28 21.92
CA VAL A 880 16.98 -21.29 22.44
C VAL A 880 18.32 -21.23 21.71
N SER A 881 18.30 -21.16 20.38
CA SER A 881 19.49 -21.15 19.53
C SER A 881 19.23 -20.47 18.19
N MET A 882 20.29 -19.98 17.55
CA MET A 882 20.27 -19.53 16.16
C MET A 882 21.52 -20.03 15.45
N HIS A 883 21.34 -20.62 14.28
CA HIS A 883 22.41 -20.99 13.36
C HIS A 883 22.33 -20.14 12.09
N VAL A 884 23.49 -19.78 11.54
CA VAL A 884 23.64 -18.97 10.32
C VAL A 884 24.51 -19.74 9.35
N HIS A 885 24.00 -19.98 8.15
CA HIS A 885 24.64 -20.77 7.12
C HIS A 885 24.83 -19.92 5.84
N PRO A 886 26.07 -19.54 5.50
CA PRO A 886 26.37 -18.87 4.25
C PRO A 886 26.04 -19.74 3.03
N LEU A 887 25.30 -19.17 2.08
CA LEU A 887 24.87 -19.84 0.86
C LEU A 887 25.65 -19.40 -0.39
N GLN A 888 26.26 -18.22 -0.35
CA GLN A 888 26.94 -17.56 -1.48
C GLN A 888 28.16 -16.75 -0.98
N GLU A 889 29.16 -16.53 -1.83
CA GLU A 889 30.31 -15.66 -1.52
C GLU A 889 29.93 -14.16 -1.58
N LYS A 890 30.51 -13.35 -0.68
CA LYS A 890 30.29 -11.89 -0.66
C LYS A 890 30.96 -11.24 -1.89
N SER A 891 30.19 -10.58 -2.76
CA SER A 891 30.71 -9.72 -3.85
C SER A 891 30.22 -8.27 -3.65
N PRO A 892 31.04 -7.22 -3.92
CA PRO A 892 30.65 -5.84 -3.61
C PRO A 892 29.42 -5.35 -4.38
N LEU A 893 29.32 -5.73 -5.67
CA LEU A 893 28.21 -5.39 -6.55
C LEU A 893 27.33 -6.61 -6.84
N PRO A 894 26.05 -6.40 -7.22
CA PRO A 894 25.25 -7.40 -7.91
C PRO A 894 25.88 -7.84 -9.24
N GLU A 895 25.28 -8.85 -9.86
CA GLU A 895 25.59 -9.25 -11.23
C GLU A 895 25.21 -8.13 -12.21
N THR A 896 25.83 -8.10 -13.39
CA THR A 896 25.48 -7.14 -14.45
C THR A 896 24.00 -7.21 -14.77
N ARG A 897 23.35 -6.05 -14.98
CA ARG A 897 21.95 -5.97 -15.43
C ARG A 897 21.72 -6.97 -16.58
N PRO A 898 20.74 -7.88 -16.48
CA PRO A 898 20.41 -8.78 -17.58
C PRO A 898 19.82 -8.00 -18.76
N GLU A 899 19.97 -8.57 -19.96
CA GLU A 899 19.20 -8.13 -21.13
C GLU A 899 17.70 -8.39 -20.88
N ASN A 900 16.82 -7.63 -21.55
CA ASN A 900 15.38 -7.83 -21.42
C ASN A 900 14.99 -9.26 -21.84
N ALA A 901 14.04 -9.88 -21.14
CA ALA A 901 13.63 -11.26 -21.45
C ALA A 901 12.84 -11.35 -22.77
N ILE A 902 12.18 -10.26 -23.14
CA ILE A 902 11.43 -10.03 -24.38
C ILE A 902 11.59 -8.55 -24.81
N ASP A 903 11.38 -8.28 -26.10
CA ASP A 903 11.39 -6.91 -26.64
C ASP A 903 10.00 -6.23 -26.50
N PRO A 904 9.94 -4.94 -26.12
CA PRO A 904 8.69 -4.17 -26.09
C PRO A 904 7.96 -4.14 -27.45
N PRO A 905 6.62 -4.27 -27.47
CA PRO A 905 5.85 -4.29 -28.71
C PRO A 905 6.06 -3.06 -29.61
N GLN A 906 6.03 -3.29 -30.92
CA GLN A 906 6.36 -2.30 -31.95
C GLN A 906 5.15 -2.02 -32.84
N TYR A 907 4.82 -0.73 -33.06
CA TYR A 907 3.57 -0.30 -33.69
C TYR A 907 3.81 0.40 -35.02
N THR A 908 3.12 -0.04 -36.08
CA THR A 908 3.24 0.56 -37.43
C THR A 908 2.26 1.73 -37.64
N ASP A 909 2.11 2.58 -36.63
CA ASP A 909 1.09 3.62 -36.61
C ASP A 909 1.34 4.73 -37.63
N LYS A 910 0.25 5.19 -38.26
CA LYS A 910 0.16 6.49 -38.93
C LYS A 910 -1.16 7.12 -38.55
N PRO A 911 -1.17 8.37 -38.03
CA PRO A 911 -2.43 9.05 -37.74
C PRO A 911 -3.23 9.26 -39.03
N GLU A 912 -4.56 9.24 -38.91
CA GLU A 912 -5.45 9.71 -39.96
C GLU A 912 -5.40 11.24 -40.05
N SER A 913 -6.21 11.81 -40.95
CA SER A 913 -6.48 13.24 -40.99
C SER A 913 -7.01 13.72 -39.62
N PRO A 914 -6.59 14.89 -39.11
CA PRO A 914 -7.15 15.49 -37.89
C PRO A 914 -8.68 15.52 -37.84
N SER A 915 -9.33 15.67 -39.00
CA SER A 915 -10.77 15.59 -39.19
C SER A 915 -11.43 14.31 -38.65
N SER A 916 -10.73 13.18 -38.65
CA SER A 916 -11.24 11.89 -38.14
C SER A 916 -11.41 11.85 -36.62
N TYR A 917 -10.79 12.78 -35.90
CA TYR A 917 -10.78 12.83 -34.43
C TYR A 917 -11.66 13.96 -33.87
N LEU A 918 -12.44 14.64 -34.72
CA LEU A 918 -13.47 15.60 -34.31
C LEU A 918 -14.67 14.89 -33.67
N PHE A 919 -15.49 15.61 -32.90
CA PHE A 919 -16.77 15.09 -32.41
C PHE A 919 -17.67 14.62 -33.59
N PRO A 920 -18.26 13.40 -33.53
CA PRO A 920 -19.22 12.96 -34.53
C PRO A 920 -20.47 13.86 -34.58
N SER A 921 -21.03 14.09 -35.76
CA SER A 921 -22.09 15.11 -35.96
C SER A 921 -23.36 14.91 -35.14
N ASP A 922 -23.67 13.65 -34.82
CA ASP A 922 -24.93 13.24 -34.21
C ASP A 922 -24.72 12.82 -32.72
N PHE A 923 -23.58 13.17 -32.13
CA PHE A 923 -23.17 12.73 -30.78
C PHE A 923 -23.84 13.56 -29.66
N LYS A 924 -24.51 12.91 -28.69
CA LYS A 924 -25.02 13.58 -27.47
C LYS A 924 -23.85 13.86 -26.52
N ILE A 925 -23.30 15.07 -26.59
CA ILE A 925 -22.28 15.56 -25.64
C ILE A 925 -22.96 15.87 -24.30
N LEU A 926 -22.54 15.21 -23.23
CA LEU A 926 -22.88 15.56 -21.85
C LEU A 926 -21.92 16.65 -21.33
N ARG A 927 -22.42 17.74 -20.71
CA ARG A 927 -21.53 18.71 -20.02
C ARG A 927 -20.72 18.02 -18.94
N LYS A 928 -19.48 18.49 -18.75
CA LYS A 928 -18.45 17.98 -17.82
C LYS A 928 -17.89 16.58 -18.12
N TYR A 929 -18.49 15.80 -19.02
CA TYR A 929 -17.92 14.51 -19.42
C TYR A 929 -16.66 14.75 -20.26
N ILE A 930 -15.58 14.05 -19.92
CA ILE A 930 -14.27 14.23 -20.54
C ILE A 930 -14.16 13.25 -21.71
N TYR A 931 -14.21 13.80 -22.91
CA TYR A 931 -14.14 13.07 -24.18
C TYR A 931 -12.76 13.20 -24.83
N PRO A 932 -12.34 12.25 -25.67
CA PRO A 932 -11.07 12.33 -26.39
C PRO A 932 -11.17 13.18 -27.68
N TYR A 933 -12.39 13.54 -28.09
CA TYR A 933 -12.68 14.19 -29.37
C TYR A 933 -12.31 15.67 -29.41
N LEU A 934 -11.82 16.11 -30.57
CA LEU A 934 -11.48 17.50 -30.83
C LEU A 934 -12.72 18.32 -31.23
N THR A 935 -12.73 19.60 -30.83
CA THR A 935 -13.73 20.59 -31.27
C THR A 935 -13.32 21.33 -32.55
N SER A 936 -12.03 21.32 -32.88
CA SER A 936 -11.46 21.83 -34.13
C SER A 936 -10.10 21.17 -34.40
N GLU A 937 -9.62 21.26 -35.64
CA GLU A 937 -8.28 20.79 -36.05
C GLU A 937 -7.15 21.72 -35.55
N GLU A 938 -7.46 22.78 -34.80
CA GLU A 938 -6.50 23.78 -34.34
C GLU A 938 -5.46 23.19 -33.39
N GLY A 939 -4.18 23.43 -33.70
CA GLY A 939 -3.04 22.92 -32.94
C GLY A 939 -2.71 21.45 -33.17
N THR A 940 -3.27 20.80 -34.20
CA THR A 940 -2.89 19.43 -34.63
C THR A 940 -1.73 19.40 -35.64
N GLU A 941 -1.43 20.53 -36.28
CA GLU A 941 -0.25 20.74 -37.13
C GLU A 941 1.05 20.55 -36.33
N SER A 942 2.02 19.81 -36.87
CA SER A 942 3.30 19.56 -36.20
C SER A 942 4.16 20.83 -36.09
N GLY A 943 4.80 21.03 -34.93
CA GLY A 943 5.61 22.22 -34.66
C GLY A 943 6.58 22.07 -33.49
N SER A 944 7.30 23.15 -33.16
CA SER A 944 8.22 23.18 -32.02
C SER A 944 7.46 23.24 -30.69
N TYR A 945 7.69 22.25 -29.82
CA TYR A 945 7.13 22.20 -28.47
C TYR A 945 8.19 22.56 -27.41
N PRO A 946 7.84 23.30 -26.33
CA PRO A 946 8.73 23.52 -25.20
C PRO A 946 8.73 22.28 -24.28
N TYR A 947 9.61 21.32 -24.58
CA TYR A 947 9.77 20.10 -23.78
C TYR A 947 10.35 20.38 -22.39
N PRO A 948 10.15 19.46 -21.40
CA PRO A 948 10.74 19.58 -20.08
C PRO A 948 12.27 19.64 -20.10
N ASP A 949 12.86 20.29 -19.10
CA ASP A 949 14.31 20.39 -18.98
C ASP A 949 14.95 18.99 -18.92
N GLY A 950 15.93 18.76 -19.80
CA GLY A 950 16.61 17.48 -19.94
C GLY A 950 15.89 16.41 -20.78
N TYR A 951 14.73 16.69 -21.36
CA TYR A 951 14.05 15.75 -22.28
C TYR A 951 14.92 15.33 -23.48
N ASP A 952 15.72 16.26 -24.02
CA ASP A 952 16.68 15.99 -25.11
C ASP A 952 17.91 15.15 -24.69
N ARG A 953 17.88 14.52 -23.50
CA ARG A 953 18.97 13.68 -22.96
C ARG A 953 18.46 12.27 -22.66
N GLU A 954 18.67 11.39 -23.62
CA GLU A 954 18.46 9.95 -23.47
C GLU A 954 19.36 9.38 -22.36
N GLN A 955 18.74 8.78 -21.34
CA GLN A 955 19.44 8.11 -20.25
C GLN A 955 19.77 6.66 -20.60
N SER A 956 20.88 6.15 -20.08
CA SER A 956 21.20 4.71 -20.15
C SER A 956 20.48 3.95 -19.03
N PRO A 957 19.98 2.72 -19.26
CA PRO A 957 19.28 1.94 -18.23
C PRO A 957 20.12 1.71 -16.95
N SER A 958 19.48 1.88 -15.79
CA SER A 958 20.08 1.75 -14.45
C SER A 958 20.69 0.36 -14.24
N ALA A 959 21.94 0.29 -13.79
CA ALA A 959 22.63 -0.96 -13.48
C ALA A 959 22.01 -1.72 -12.29
N ALA A 960 21.16 -1.04 -11.50
CA ALA A 960 20.40 -1.63 -10.40
C ALA A 960 19.09 -2.32 -10.85
N GLY A 961 18.69 -2.18 -12.12
CA GLY A 961 17.46 -2.75 -12.66
C GLY A 961 17.63 -4.01 -13.51
N GLY A 962 16.62 -4.26 -14.37
CA GLY A 962 16.54 -5.44 -15.24
C GLY A 962 15.68 -6.58 -14.70
N GLY A 963 14.75 -6.31 -13.79
CA GLY A 963 13.76 -7.28 -13.32
C GLY A 963 12.76 -6.66 -12.34
N PRO A 964 11.65 -7.36 -12.00
CA PRO A 964 10.66 -6.86 -11.07
C PRO A 964 11.23 -6.55 -9.68
N GLY A 965 11.10 -5.28 -9.28
CA GLY A 965 11.65 -4.76 -8.04
C GLY A 965 13.17 -4.53 -8.05
N GLY A 966 13.85 -4.66 -9.19
CA GLY A 966 15.30 -4.47 -9.31
C GLY A 966 16.02 -5.66 -9.95
N ASN A 967 17.35 -5.51 -10.07
CA ASN A 967 18.27 -6.51 -10.59
C ASN A 967 18.05 -7.88 -9.90
N PRO A 968 17.75 -8.97 -10.64
CA PRO A 968 17.40 -10.26 -10.04
C PRO A 968 18.44 -10.85 -9.07
N SER A 969 19.72 -10.48 -9.20
CA SER A 969 20.77 -10.95 -8.29
C SER A 969 20.68 -10.36 -6.88
N LEU A 970 19.96 -9.26 -6.68
CA LEU A 970 19.62 -8.70 -5.35
C LEU A 970 18.79 -9.69 -4.52
N TYR A 971 17.99 -10.52 -5.19
CA TYR A 971 17.04 -11.44 -4.56
C TYR A 971 17.57 -12.85 -4.36
N LYS A 972 18.86 -13.10 -4.68
CA LYS A 972 19.52 -14.37 -4.36
C LYS A 972 19.72 -14.49 -2.84
N PRO A 973 19.42 -15.64 -2.22
CA PRO A 973 19.62 -15.84 -0.79
C PRO A 973 21.13 -15.95 -0.50
N MET A 974 21.62 -15.12 0.41
CA MET A 974 23.01 -15.09 0.86
C MET A 974 23.21 -15.91 2.14
N LEU A 975 22.19 -15.93 3.00
CA LEU A 975 22.18 -16.65 4.29
C LEU A 975 20.90 -17.48 4.42
N GLU A 976 21.04 -18.70 4.94
CA GLU A 976 19.98 -19.41 5.65
C GLU A 976 20.17 -19.23 7.16
N LEU A 977 19.06 -18.99 7.87
CA LEU A 977 18.99 -18.81 9.31
C LEU A 977 18.07 -19.88 9.88
N SER A 978 18.52 -20.64 10.87
CA SER A 978 17.67 -21.57 11.63
C SER A 978 17.55 -21.08 13.07
N VAL A 979 16.36 -20.62 13.46
CA VAL A 979 16.07 -20.12 14.82
C VAL A 979 15.22 -21.15 15.58
N GLU A 980 15.71 -21.60 16.73
CA GLU A 980 14.98 -22.52 17.62
C GLU A 980 14.18 -21.72 18.66
N LEU A 981 12.87 -21.85 18.62
CA LEU A 981 11.93 -21.15 19.49
C LEU A 981 11.11 -22.16 20.30
N LYS A 982 10.91 -21.86 21.59
CA LYS A 982 10.17 -22.70 22.53
C LYS A 982 9.08 -21.93 23.27
N ASN A 983 7.91 -22.52 23.43
CA ASN A 983 6.91 -22.04 24.39
C ASN A 983 7.22 -22.63 25.78
N THR A 984 7.58 -21.77 26.74
CA THR A 984 7.95 -22.14 28.11
C THR A 984 6.84 -21.94 29.14
N GLY A 985 5.71 -21.35 28.73
CA GLY A 985 4.58 -21.11 29.62
C GLY A 985 3.57 -22.27 29.65
N THR A 986 2.35 -21.96 30.07
CA THR A 986 1.33 -22.98 30.42
C THR A 986 0.09 -22.97 29.50
N ARG A 987 0.12 -22.23 28.40
CA ARG A 987 -0.93 -22.21 27.36
C ARG A 987 -0.32 -22.06 25.98
N SER A 988 -1.02 -22.52 24.97
CA SER A 988 -0.68 -22.27 23.57
C SER A 988 -0.74 -20.76 23.29
N GLY A 989 0.07 -20.29 22.35
CA GLY A 989 0.14 -18.86 22.00
C GLY A 989 0.94 -18.64 20.72
N LYS A 990 1.02 -17.38 20.26
CA LYS A 990 1.76 -17.02 19.04
C LYS A 990 2.88 -16.01 19.31
N GLN A 991 4.06 -16.29 18.78
CA GLN A 991 5.24 -15.43 18.89
C GLN A 991 5.76 -15.04 17.51
N VAL A 992 6.22 -13.80 17.37
CA VAL A 992 6.90 -13.29 16.18
C VAL A 992 8.40 -13.43 16.40
N ILE A 993 9.09 -14.17 15.52
CA ILE A 993 10.54 -14.15 15.41
C ILE A 993 10.89 -12.94 14.55
N GLN A 994 11.68 -12.00 15.06
CA GLN A 994 12.12 -10.82 14.32
C GLN A 994 13.63 -10.88 14.08
N ILE A 995 14.04 -10.71 12.83
CA ILE A 995 15.45 -10.74 12.38
C ILE A 995 15.91 -9.33 12.03
N TYR A 996 16.91 -8.85 12.76
CA TYR A 996 17.55 -7.55 12.54
C TYR A 996 19.00 -7.72 12.09
N VAL A 997 19.47 -6.80 11.24
CA VAL A 997 20.87 -6.74 10.78
C VAL A 997 21.52 -5.45 11.27
N SER A 998 22.70 -5.57 11.87
CA SER A 998 23.67 -4.48 11.98
C SER A 998 24.72 -4.62 10.89
N PHE A 999 24.91 -3.57 10.10
CA PHE A 999 26.01 -3.47 9.14
C PHE A 999 27.37 -3.27 9.84
N PRO A 1000 28.50 -3.51 9.16
CA PRO A 1000 29.82 -3.27 9.74
C PRO A 1000 30.07 -1.78 10.05
N THR A 1001 30.88 -1.49 11.08
CA THR A 1001 31.04 -0.13 11.62
C THR A 1001 31.94 0.80 10.80
N ASP A 1002 32.73 0.26 9.88
CA ASP A 1002 33.83 0.95 9.20
C ASP A 1002 33.74 0.78 7.67
N VAL A 1003 32.52 0.68 7.12
CA VAL A 1003 32.30 0.64 5.66
C VAL A 1003 32.64 2.00 5.07
N VAL A 1004 33.45 2.01 4.01
CA VAL A 1004 33.94 3.23 3.39
C VAL A 1004 33.87 3.17 1.87
N GLU A 1005 33.62 4.31 1.24
CA GLU A 1005 33.55 4.42 -0.23
C GLU A 1005 34.55 5.47 -0.76
N SER A 1006 35.41 5.05 -1.67
CA SER A 1006 36.41 5.92 -2.31
C SER A 1006 35.75 6.90 -3.29
N GLN A 1007 36.07 8.19 -3.17
CA GLN A 1007 35.68 9.22 -4.16
C GLN A 1007 36.50 9.11 -5.49
N GLY A 1008 37.29 8.05 -5.67
CA GLY A 1008 38.08 7.78 -6.86
C GLY A 1008 39.60 7.84 -6.63
N PRO A 1009 40.42 7.58 -7.68
CA PRO A 1009 41.87 7.46 -7.54
C PRO A 1009 42.53 8.71 -6.95
N GLY A 1010 43.07 8.58 -5.73
CA GLY A 1010 43.75 9.68 -5.02
C GLY A 1010 42.83 10.69 -4.34
N GLN A 1011 41.51 10.43 -4.27
CA GLN A 1011 40.55 11.29 -3.57
C GLN A 1011 40.30 10.83 -2.13
N SER A 1012 39.50 11.60 -1.38
CA SER A 1012 39.08 11.28 -0.02
C SER A 1012 38.24 10.01 0.05
N VAL A 1013 38.32 9.36 1.22
CA VAL A 1013 37.51 8.20 1.59
C VAL A 1013 36.39 8.70 2.49
N GLU A 1014 35.15 8.31 2.20
CA GLU A 1014 33.96 8.71 2.98
C GLU A 1014 33.44 7.52 3.78
N SER A 1015 32.99 7.76 5.01
CA SER A 1015 32.39 6.73 5.86
C SER A 1015 30.91 6.58 5.55
N ILE A 1016 30.46 5.36 5.30
CA ILE A 1016 29.04 5.07 5.10
C ILE A 1016 28.40 4.86 6.48
N GLU A 1017 27.41 5.68 6.81
CA GLU A 1017 26.68 5.58 8.07
C GLU A 1017 25.49 4.61 7.96
N PHE A 1018 25.15 3.91 9.04
CA PHE A 1018 23.98 3.03 9.09
C PHE A 1018 23.14 3.30 10.35
N PRO A 1019 21.86 2.89 10.36
CA PRO A 1019 21.15 2.59 11.59
C PRO A 1019 21.80 1.41 12.33
N ASP A 1020 21.84 1.48 13.66
CA ASP A 1020 22.45 0.48 14.55
C ASP A 1020 21.94 -0.94 14.27
N ARG A 1021 20.64 -1.04 13.96
CA ARG A 1021 19.92 -2.24 13.50
C ARG A 1021 18.82 -1.85 12.53
N VAL A 1022 18.54 -2.71 11.56
CA VAL A 1022 17.35 -2.63 10.69
C VAL A 1022 16.66 -3.99 10.60
N LEU A 1023 15.33 -4.01 10.63
CA LEU A 1023 14.55 -5.23 10.35
C LEU A 1023 14.88 -5.70 8.92
N ARG A 1024 14.93 -7.03 8.74
CA ARG A 1024 15.10 -7.67 7.41
C ARG A 1024 14.20 -8.87 7.17
N ASN A 1025 13.81 -9.60 8.21
CA ASN A 1025 12.84 -10.68 8.05
C ASN A 1025 12.07 -10.91 9.36
N PHE A 1026 10.87 -11.47 9.28
CA PHE A 1026 10.10 -11.91 10.44
C PHE A 1026 9.26 -13.13 10.10
N GLU A 1027 8.90 -13.93 11.10
CA GLU A 1027 7.94 -15.02 10.93
C GLU A 1027 7.12 -15.25 12.20
N LYS A 1028 5.85 -15.67 12.07
CA LYS A 1028 4.95 -15.83 13.22
C LYS A 1028 4.59 -17.30 13.46
N VAL A 1029 4.83 -17.74 14.69
CA VAL A 1029 4.81 -19.15 15.07
C VAL A 1029 3.79 -19.38 16.17
N SER A 1030 2.81 -20.26 15.94
CA SER A 1030 1.95 -20.81 16.98
C SER A 1030 2.61 -22.02 17.62
N LEU A 1031 2.72 -22.06 18.95
CA LEU A 1031 3.35 -23.16 19.70
C LEU A 1031 2.53 -23.59 20.92
N ASP A 1032 2.42 -24.90 21.13
CA ASP A 1032 1.80 -25.50 22.32
C ASP A 1032 2.71 -25.48 23.58
N PRO A 1033 2.17 -25.65 24.81
CA PRO A 1033 2.96 -25.60 26.04
C PRO A 1033 4.12 -26.62 26.06
N GLY A 1034 5.36 -26.12 26.11
CA GLY A 1034 6.56 -26.93 26.05
C GLY A 1034 7.01 -27.34 24.64
N GLU A 1035 6.25 -27.04 23.60
CA GLU A 1035 6.66 -27.26 22.21
C GLU A 1035 7.91 -26.43 21.88
N THR A 1036 8.81 -27.02 21.09
CA THR A 1036 10.01 -26.38 20.56
C THR A 1036 10.06 -26.62 19.06
N ARG A 1037 10.25 -25.56 18.27
CA ARG A 1037 10.22 -25.60 16.81
C ARG A 1037 11.41 -24.82 16.26
N ILE A 1038 12.08 -25.39 15.25
CA ILE A 1038 13.10 -24.70 14.46
C ILE A 1038 12.40 -24.05 13.27
N VAL A 1039 12.66 -22.77 13.05
CA VAL A 1039 12.12 -21.98 11.94
C VAL A 1039 13.28 -21.58 11.03
N ASN A 1040 13.20 -21.99 9.77
CA ASN A 1040 14.17 -21.61 8.75
C ASN A 1040 13.71 -20.34 8.03
N MET A 1041 14.62 -19.37 7.93
CA MET A 1041 14.42 -18.07 7.29
C MET A 1041 15.63 -17.78 6.39
N THR A 1042 15.52 -16.82 5.47
CA THR A 1042 16.66 -16.41 4.63
C THR A 1042 16.87 -14.91 4.67
N LEU A 1043 18.09 -14.48 4.34
CA LEU A 1043 18.43 -13.10 4.02
C LEU A 1043 19.06 -13.06 2.62
N THR A 1044 18.57 -12.14 1.79
CA THR A 1044 18.99 -11.94 0.40
C THR A 1044 20.23 -11.03 0.31
N ARG A 1045 20.76 -10.85 -0.91
CA ARG A 1045 21.77 -9.82 -1.18
C ARG A 1045 21.24 -8.43 -0.84
N LYS A 1046 19.99 -8.11 -1.19
CA LYS A 1046 19.34 -6.82 -0.90
C LYS A 1046 19.32 -6.53 0.60
N ASP A 1047 19.01 -7.54 1.42
CA ASP A 1047 18.96 -7.41 2.88
C ASP A 1047 20.32 -7.05 3.51
N LEU A 1048 21.41 -7.48 2.88
CA LEU A 1048 22.79 -7.25 3.29
C LEU A 1048 23.49 -6.12 2.49
N SER A 1049 22.72 -5.36 1.70
CA SER A 1049 23.24 -4.26 0.88
C SER A 1049 22.71 -2.90 1.35
N TYR A 1050 23.43 -1.85 0.94
CA TYR A 1050 23.04 -0.45 1.07
C TYR A 1050 23.04 0.22 -0.31
N TRP A 1051 22.32 1.32 -0.49
CA TRP A 1051 22.32 2.07 -1.75
C TRP A 1051 23.52 3.01 -1.84
N SER A 1052 24.42 2.76 -2.79
CA SER A 1052 25.47 3.72 -3.14
C SER A 1052 24.94 4.71 -4.17
N VAL A 1053 24.80 5.97 -3.74
CA VAL A 1053 24.46 7.09 -4.62
C VAL A 1053 25.50 7.32 -5.72
N ARG A 1054 26.76 6.88 -5.52
CA ARG A 1054 27.86 7.05 -6.49
C ARG A 1054 27.92 5.91 -7.51
N ALA A 1055 27.64 4.68 -7.07
CA ALA A 1055 27.51 3.54 -7.99
C ALA A 1055 26.16 3.54 -8.74
N GLN A 1056 25.16 4.29 -8.22
CA GLN A 1056 23.74 4.15 -8.57
C GLN A 1056 23.34 2.67 -8.55
N ASN A 1057 23.71 1.98 -7.47
CA ASN A 1057 23.47 0.57 -7.28
C ASN A 1057 23.56 0.15 -5.81
N TRP A 1058 23.02 -1.03 -5.51
CA TRP A 1058 23.15 -1.69 -4.23
C TRP A 1058 24.57 -2.25 -4.05
N VAL A 1059 25.19 -1.93 -2.92
CA VAL A 1059 26.54 -2.39 -2.55
C VAL A 1059 26.46 -3.25 -1.30
N LEU A 1060 27.07 -4.44 -1.36
CA LEU A 1060 27.19 -5.37 -0.23
C LEU A 1060 28.59 -5.24 0.39
N PRO A 1061 28.72 -4.79 1.65
CA PRO A 1061 30.00 -4.79 2.36
C PRO A 1061 30.64 -6.18 2.40
N THR A 1062 31.81 -6.31 1.78
CA THR A 1062 32.57 -7.57 1.75
C THR A 1062 33.52 -7.72 2.94
N ASP A 1063 34.04 -6.61 3.43
CA ASP A 1063 34.98 -6.54 4.55
C ASP A 1063 34.27 -6.40 5.91
N ASN A 1064 34.88 -6.97 6.96
CA ASN A 1064 34.37 -7.08 8.33
C ASN A 1064 33.08 -7.92 8.46
N SER A 1065 32.60 -8.10 9.70
CA SER A 1065 31.40 -8.89 10.01
C SER A 1065 30.13 -8.04 10.13
N PHE A 1066 29.04 -8.54 9.55
CA PHE A 1066 27.67 -8.16 9.93
C PHE A 1066 27.34 -8.80 11.29
N ARG A 1067 26.40 -8.22 12.03
CA ARG A 1067 25.76 -8.89 13.18
C ARG A 1067 24.30 -9.14 12.86
N ILE A 1068 23.91 -10.41 12.83
CA ILE A 1068 22.53 -10.87 12.66
C ILE A 1068 21.96 -11.11 14.05
N TRP A 1069 20.79 -10.54 14.34
CA TRP A 1069 20.10 -10.63 15.63
C TRP A 1069 18.74 -11.30 15.47
N ALA A 1070 18.34 -12.12 16.43
CA ALA A 1070 17.01 -12.70 16.51
C ALA A 1070 16.38 -12.50 17.90
N GLY A 1071 15.09 -12.18 17.93
CA GLY A 1071 14.36 -11.95 19.18
C GLY A 1071 12.89 -11.56 19.02
N SER A 1072 12.32 -10.98 20.09
CA SER A 1072 10.88 -10.76 20.25
C SER A 1072 10.42 -9.31 19.99
N SER A 1073 11.35 -8.35 19.98
CA SER A 1073 11.15 -6.94 19.61
C SER A 1073 12.45 -6.36 19.04
N SER A 1074 12.46 -5.07 18.64
CA SER A 1074 13.69 -4.36 18.26
C SER A 1074 14.74 -4.22 19.39
N ARG A 1075 14.37 -4.48 20.65
CA ARG A 1075 15.28 -4.35 21.82
C ARG A 1075 15.39 -5.61 22.69
N ASP A 1076 14.45 -6.53 22.63
CA ASP A 1076 14.60 -7.89 23.18
C ASP A 1076 15.19 -8.83 22.10
N LEU A 1077 16.52 -8.79 21.97
CA LEU A 1077 17.31 -9.53 20.98
C LEU A 1077 18.32 -10.46 21.67
N PRO A 1078 17.88 -11.59 22.26
CA PRO A 1078 18.72 -12.48 23.05
C PRO A 1078 19.75 -13.29 22.22
N LEU A 1079 19.51 -13.45 20.91
CA LEU A 1079 20.39 -14.22 20.01
C LEU A 1079 21.12 -13.30 19.03
N MET A 1080 22.42 -13.54 18.84
CA MET A 1080 23.28 -12.80 17.92
C MET A 1080 24.33 -13.73 17.30
N ALA A 1081 24.58 -13.59 16.00
CA ALA A 1081 25.65 -14.26 15.27
C ALA A 1081 26.34 -13.29 14.29
N GLU A 1082 27.61 -13.57 13.96
CA GLU A 1082 28.41 -12.77 13.02
C GLU A 1082 28.55 -13.44 11.65
N PHE A 1083 28.63 -12.64 10.58
CA PHE A 1083 28.78 -13.09 9.18
C PHE A 1083 29.75 -12.21 8.36
#